data_AF-A0A354HXX5-F1
#
_entry.id   AF-A0A354HXX5-F1
#
_cell.length_a   1.000
_cell.length_b   1.000
_cell.length_c   1.000
_cell.angle_alpha   90.00
_cell.angle_beta   90.00
_cell.angle_gamma   90.00
#
_symmetry.space_group_name_H-M   'P 1'
#
loop_
_entity.id
_entity.type
_entity.pdbx_description
1 polymer ?
#
loop_
_entity_poly.entity_id
_entity_poly.type
_entity_poly.pdbx_seq_one_letter_code
_entity_poly.pdbx_strand_id
1 'polypeptide(L)'
;MDRLGFIILCVAATVPAIAAGAVQEVSSPDGLTVVTVSDEGGTPTYTVTHDNVDFVSQSPLGLVTNIGDFSRNMKLTAAKPVERVRDSYSLRNIKKNHVDYEANRGVFTFACDGRDAVDVIFEVSDNNVAFRYMVHPRGETRCCVIEREATGFQMPDGTTTFLCPQSGPMGGFARTSPSYETSYTLDDATGKNGWGEGYTFPCLFRNGDAGWTLVSETGIAGDYCASHLSGNPGGMYQIAYPQPGEMNGFGSTSAAIMLPGFTPWRTVTVGKTLAPIVETTIPFDVVRPLYEPSRSYEYGKGSWSWIIKMDSSCNFDEQKRYIDFSAAMGYRSVLVDALWDTQIGREKMEELAAYGKSKGVGLYLWYNSNGHWNDAPQGPRGIMNDIVNRRKEMAWMKDNGILGIKVDFFGGDKQETMRLYHDILADANDYGLLVVFHGCTLPRGWERMYPNYAASEAVLASENLHFSQGSCDAEAMNACIHPLVRNTVGSMDFGGSALNRYYNADNAPRGSKRMTSDVFALATAVLFQSPVQHFALAPNNLDDAPDWAIEFMKEVPTTWTETRFIEGYPGKYVVMARRHGATWYIVGVNADDKARNLTIEIPDEIRNSPLELYSDDSSLNGSRKSCRPDKKGRVKVSVPKNGGFVIVNRPDPDFHVYLCLGQSNMEGNARYEPQDTIAVDERFLMMAAVDMPRFGRLKGEWYNAVPPLAREYTGLTPADYFGRTMVASLPAPKRVGVINVAVGGCRIELFNPDSCATHIASQPGWLKGMVKAYDDNPYRRLVEMAREAQRSGVIKGILLHQGESNTGDPMWTAKVENLYNRLLADLNLDPAEVPLVAGEMLSAEEGGLCAAMNESVNTLPSVIPNCAVVSSAGCKGAPDGLHFTADGYRELGRRYAAEMLKLTK
;
A
#
# COMPACT_ATOMS: atom_id res chain seq x y z
N MET A 1 25.18 80.46 48.36
CA MET A 1 26.12 79.70 47.51
C MET A 1 26.46 78.43 48.26
N ASP A 2 25.67 77.41 47.96
CA ASP A 2 25.69 76.09 48.58
C ASP A 2 26.84 75.23 48.07
N ARG A 3 27.31 74.30 48.91
CA ARG A 3 27.69 72.93 48.53
C ARG A 3 28.00 72.10 49.78
N LEU A 4 27.07 71.22 50.16
CA LEU A 4 27.32 70.05 51.01
C LEU A 4 27.21 68.80 50.12
N GLY A 5 28.22 67.94 50.14
CA GLY A 5 28.26 66.68 49.38
C GLY A 5 27.54 65.55 50.13
N PHE A 6 26.67 64.83 49.42
CA PHE A 6 26.06 63.58 49.85
C PHE A 6 26.79 62.40 49.19
N ILE A 7 27.23 61.43 50.00
CA ILE A 7 27.76 60.14 49.56
C ILE A 7 26.59 59.15 49.51
N ILE A 8 26.32 58.58 48.34
CA ILE A 8 25.34 57.50 48.14
C ILE A 8 26.09 56.17 48.12
N LEU A 9 25.79 55.31 49.09
CA LEU A 9 26.26 53.93 49.19
C LEU A 9 25.33 53.02 48.36
N CYS A 10 25.81 52.50 47.23
CA CYS A 10 25.07 51.52 46.42
C CYS A 10 25.27 50.11 47.00
N VAL A 11 24.20 49.51 47.52
CA VAL A 11 24.14 48.09 47.89
C VAL A 11 23.83 47.29 46.62
N ALA A 12 24.80 46.51 46.15
CA ALA A 12 24.60 45.55 45.06
C ALA A 12 23.93 44.28 45.61
N ALA A 13 22.65 44.09 45.32
CA ALA A 13 21.95 42.84 45.58
C ALA A 13 22.37 41.79 44.53
N THR A 14 23.11 40.76 44.96
CA THR A 14 23.42 39.59 44.16
C THR A 14 22.19 38.69 44.06
N VAL A 15 21.50 38.74 42.92
CA VAL A 15 20.46 37.77 42.57
C VAL A 15 21.15 36.43 42.24
N PRO A 16 20.74 35.29 42.81
CA PRO A 16 21.29 33.98 42.44
C PRO A 16 20.96 33.70 40.97
N ALA A 17 21.99 33.43 40.16
CA ALA A 17 21.79 32.88 38.82
C ALA A 17 21.16 31.49 38.96
N ILE A 18 19.90 31.34 38.57
CA ILE A 18 19.29 30.03 38.34
C ILE A 18 20.11 29.41 37.20
N ALA A 19 20.84 28.32 37.50
CA ALA A 19 21.56 27.59 36.48
C ALA A 19 20.54 26.99 35.50
N ALA A 20 20.45 27.56 34.30
CA ALA A 20 19.71 26.95 33.20
C ALA A 20 20.31 25.57 32.89
N GLY A 21 19.44 24.56 32.73
CA GLY A 21 19.84 23.20 32.37
C GLY A 21 20.58 23.14 31.02
N ALA A 22 21.21 22.01 30.72
CA ALA A 22 21.86 21.83 29.43
C ALA A 22 20.79 21.63 28.35
N VAL A 23 20.77 22.50 27.34
CA VAL A 23 19.83 22.45 26.20
C VAL A 23 20.56 21.96 24.95
N GLN A 24 19.96 21.01 24.22
CA GLN A 24 20.48 20.47 22.96
C GLN A 24 19.34 20.29 21.94
N GLU A 25 19.67 20.26 20.65
CA GLU A 25 18.65 20.23 19.58
C GLU A 25 18.99 19.23 18.47
N VAL A 26 17.94 18.76 17.79
CA VAL A 26 18.02 18.06 16.50
C VAL A 26 16.86 18.54 15.60
N SER A 27 17.18 18.92 14.37
CA SER A 27 16.20 19.39 13.38
C SER A 27 16.01 18.36 12.26
N SER A 28 14.87 18.41 11.58
CA SER A 28 14.64 17.71 10.31
C SER A 28 15.64 18.11 9.22
N PRO A 29 15.75 17.33 8.13
CA PRO A 29 16.55 17.69 6.96
C PRO A 29 16.23 19.06 6.36
N ASP A 30 14.95 19.45 6.33
CA ASP A 30 14.51 20.79 5.88
C ASP A 30 14.67 21.90 6.95
N GLY A 31 15.00 21.53 8.19
CA GLY A 31 15.16 22.43 9.32
C GLY A 31 13.86 22.98 9.92
N LEU A 32 12.67 22.56 9.44
CA LEU A 32 11.39 23.09 9.89
C LEU A 32 10.89 22.43 11.17
N THR A 33 11.06 21.11 11.31
CA THR A 33 10.72 20.38 12.53
C THR A 33 11.93 20.32 13.45
N VAL A 34 11.82 20.86 14.66
CA VAL A 34 12.92 20.91 15.62
C VAL A 34 12.49 20.30 16.95
N VAL A 35 13.33 19.41 17.46
CA VAL A 35 13.23 18.86 18.80
C VAL A 35 14.30 19.50 19.68
N THR A 36 13.88 20.12 20.77
CA THR A 36 14.78 20.64 21.80
C THR A 36 14.70 19.74 23.03
N VAL A 37 15.84 19.34 23.58
CA VAL A 37 15.98 18.40 24.71
C VAL A 37 16.71 19.10 25.85
N SER A 38 16.18 18.97 27.07
CA SER A 38 16.72 19.58 28.30
C SER A 38 16.66 18.60 29.47
N ASP A 39 17.44 18.87 30.53
CA ASP A 39 17.36 18.17 31.80
C ASP A 39 16.65 18.96 32.92
N GLU A 40 16.16 20.18 32.66
CA GLU A 40 15.31 21.01 33.55
C GLU A 40 15.58 20.83 35.06
N GLY A 41 16.84 20.97 35.47
CA GLY A 41 17.22 20.88 36.89
C GLY A 41 17.05 19.48 37.52
N GLY A 42 17.07 18.42 36.71
CA GLY A 42 16.97 17.02 37.13
C GLY A 42 15.85 16.22 36.46
N THR A 43 14.99 16.85 35.66
CA THR A 43 13.88 16.20 34.95
C THR A 43 14.12 16.24 33.44
N PRO A 44 14.36 15.10 32.77
CA PRO A 44 14.47 15.06 31.32
C PRO A 44 13.20 15.60 30.65
N THR A 45 13.33 16.51 29.69
CA THR A 45 12.21 17.06 28.93
C THR A 45 12.55 17.27 27.47
N TYR A 46 11.50 17.44 26.66
CA TYR A 46 11.62 17.84 25.26
C TYR A 46 10.47 18.75 24.82
N THR A 47 10.69 19.47 23.72
CA THR A 47 9.66 20.18 22.94
C THR A 47 9.71 19.73 21.48
N VAL A 48 8.61 19.91 20.75
CA VAL A 48 8.55 19.77 19.29
C VAL A 48 7.95 21.03 18.70
N THR A 49 8.72 21.69 17.86
CA THR A 49 8.26 22.82 17.05
C THR A 49 8.24 22.45 15.57
N HIS A 50 7.33 23.05 14.81
CA HIS A 50 7.34 22.98 13.35
C HIS A 50 7.12 24.37 12.78
N ASP A 51 8.06 24.85 11.97
CA ASP A 51 8.09 26.23 11.47
C ASP A 51 7.96 27.27 12.59
N ASN A 52 8.72 27.07 13.67
CA ASN A 52 8.76 27.92 14.88
C ASN A 52 7.43 28.01 15.66
N VAL A 53 6.50 27.08 15.43
CA VAL A 53 5.26 26.95 16.20
C VAL A 53 5.34 25.71 17.08
N ASP A 54 4.92 25.82 18.33
CA ASP A 54 4.84 24.68 19.26
C ASP A 54 3.72 23.70 18.84
N PHE A 55 4.07 22.43 18.68
CA PHE A 55 3.11 21.32 18.48
C PHE A 55 3.12 20.34 19.66
N VAL A 56 4.25 20.24 20.36
CA VAL A 56 4.38 19.62 21.68
C VAL A 56 5.18 20.58 22.55
N SER A 57 4.52 21.19 23.53
CA SER A 57 5.17 22.05 24.52
C SER A 57 6.03 21.21 25.47
N GLN A 58 6.74 21.86 26.40
CA GLN A 58 7.69 21.19 27.29
C GLN A 58 7.06 19.96 27.97
N SER A 59 7.59 18.79 27.62
CA SER A 59 7.02 17.50 27.97
C SER A 59 8.05 16.61 28.64
N PRO A 60 7.68 15.85 29.68
CA PRO A 60 8.61 14.98 30.40
C PRO A 60 9.07 13.79 29.55
N LEU A 61 10.29 13.35 29.82
CA LEU A 61 10.89 12.09 29.39
C LEU A 61 11.31 11.31 30.64
N GLY A 62 11.43 9.98 30.51
CA GLY A 62 12.03 9.13 31.52
C GLY A 62 11.29 7.83 31.79
N LEU A 63 11.96 6.95 32.52
CA LEU A 63 11.50 5.60 32.82
C LEU A 63 11.64 5.31 34.32
N VAL A 64 10.64 4.67 34.92
CA VAL A 64 10.75 4.07 36.26
C VAL A 64 10.97 2.58 36.09
N THR A 65 12.04 2.06 36.66
CA THR A 65 12.48 0.68 36.45
C THR A 65 12.89 0.02 37.76
N ASN A 66 12.96 -1.31 37.75
CA ASN A 66 13.47 -2.07 38.89
C ASN A 66 14.99 -1.89 39.16
N ILE A 67 15.73 -1.24 38.25
CA ILE A 67 17.17 -0.96 38.40
C ILE A 67 17.46 0.52 38.69
N GLY A 68 16.43 1.36 38.77
CA GLY A 68 16.56 2.79 39.03
C GLY A 68 15.37 3.60 38.51
N ASP A 69 15.21 4.80 39.09
CA ASP A 69 14.25 5.79 38.63
C ASP A 69 14.96 6.80 37.74
N PHE A 70 14.73 6.70 36.44
CA PHE A 70 15.33 7.52 35.39
C PHE A 70 14.36 8.60 34.90
N SER A 71 13.39 9.00 35.74
CA SER A 71 12.48 10.12 35.48
C SER A 71 12.84 11.40 36.24
N ARG A 72 13.80 11.34 37.17
CA ARG A 72 14.23 12.45 38.03
C ARG A 72 15.70 12.32 38.42
N ASN A 73 16.28 13.40 38.91
CA ASN A 73 17.71 13.50 39.24
C ASN A 73 18.64 13.09 38.08
N MET A 74 18.19 13.37 36.86
CA MET A 74 18.90 13.06 35.62
C MET A 74 19.65 14.29 35.13
N LYS A 75 20.86 14.09 34.61
CA LYS A 75 21.65 15.15 33.99
C LYS A 75 21.92 14.82 32.54
N LEU A 76 21.70 15.77 31.64
CA LEU A 76 22.14 15.63 30.25
C LEU A 76 23.66 15.80 30.20
N THR A 77 24.37 14.72 29.88
CA THR A 77 25.84 14.68 29.98
C THR A 77 26.54 14.67 28.64
N ALA A 78 25.87 14.18 27.59
CA ALA A 78 26.40 14.18 26.24
C ALA A 78 25.27 14.26 25.20
N ALA A 79 25.57 14.86 24.06
CA ALA A 79 24.84 14.72 22.82
C ALA A 79 25.82 14.22 21.76
N LYS A 80 25.51 13.11 21.09
CA LYS A 80 26.34 12.61 19.99
C LYS A 80 26.17 13.54 18.78
N PRO A 81 27.17 13.65 17.89
CA PRO A 81 27.01 14.38 16.63
C PRO A 81 25.78 13.87 15.85
N VAL A 82 25.00 14.80 15.32
CA VAL A 82 23.80 14.48 14.54
C VAL A 82 24.18 13.64 13.31
N GLU A 83 23.50 12.53 13.13
CA GLU A 83 23.71 11.58 12.02
C GLU A 83 22.56 11.69 11.02
N ARG A 84 22.85 11.79 9.72
CA ARG A 84 21.81 11.70 8.69
C ARG A 84 21.47 10.23 8.44
N VAL A 85 20.20 9.86 8.62
CA VAL A 85 19.67 8.52 8.40
C VAL A 85 18.93 8.50 7.07
N ARG A 86 19.20 7.46 6.28
CA ARG A 86 18.53 7.20 5.00
C ARG A 86 18.13 5.75 4.91
N ASP A 87 16.95 5.51 4.37
CA ASP A 87 16.46 4.18 4.07
C ASP A 87 15.58 4.25 2.81
N SER A 88 15.51 3.16 2.06
CA SER A 88 14.67 3.06 0.86
C SER A 88 14.10 1.66 0.80
N TYR A 89 12.78 1.54 0.79
CA TYR A 89 12.10 0.25 0.89
C TYR A 89 10.78 0.22 0.13
N SER A 90 10.32 -0.99 -0.18
CA SER A 90 9.06 -1.22 -0.89
C SER A 90 8.16 -2.19 -0.15
N LEU A 91 6.90 -1.80 0.04
CA LEU A 91 5.88 -2.56 0.75
C LEU A 91 4.56 -2.46 -0.02
N ARG A 92 4.04 -3.59 -0.52
CA ARG A 92 2.79 -3.59 -1.30
C ARG A 92 1.53 -3.44 -0.45
N ASN A 93 1.65 -3.60 0.87
CA ASN A 93 0.55 -3.68 1.84
C ASN A 93 0.28 -2.38 2.62
N ILE A 94 0.91 -1.25 2.24
CA ILE A 94 0.68 0.06 2.87
C ILE A 94 0.14 1.09 1.87
N LYS A 95 -0.05 2.34 2.31
CA LYS A 95 -0.62 3.46 1.54
C LYS A 95 0.20 3.92 0.31
N LYS A 96 1.50 3.57 0.25
CA LYS A 96 2.40 3.82 -0.89
C LYS A 96 3.41 2.69 -1.01
N ASN A 97 3.67 2.20 -2.23
CA ASN A 97 4.44 0.97 -2.40
C ASN A 97 5.96 1.13 -2.36
N HIS A 98 6.46 2.36 -2.36
CA HIS A 98 7.87 2.69 -2.28
C HIS A 98 8.07 3.95 -1.43
N VAL A 99 9.01 3.90 -0.49
CA VAL A 99 9.31 4.97 0.45
C VAL A 99 10.81 5.22 0.44
N ASP A 100 11.20 6.46 0.16
CA ASP A 100 12.52 6.99 0.47
C ASP A 100 12.40 7.78 1.78
N TYR A 101 12.99 7.23 2.84
CA TYR A 101 12.99 7.83 4.16
C TYR A 101 14.30 8.58 4.40
N GLU A 102 14.16 9.82 4.88
CA GLU A 102 15.29 10.62 5.33
C GLU A 102 14.96 11.32 6.64
N ALA A 103 15.91 11.28 7.58
CA ALA A 103 15.81 11.96 8.86
C ALA A 103 17.19 12.34 9.39
N ASN A 104 17.21 13.22 10.38
CA ASN A 104 18.38 13.45 11.21
C ASN A 104 18.18 12.77 12.56
N ARG A 105 19.21 12.03 13.00
CA ARG A 105 19.23 11.32 14.27
C ARG A 105 20.02 12.09 15.32
N GLY A 106 19.39 12.40 16.44
CA GLY A 106 20.01 12.93 17.65
C GLY A 106 20.03 11.86 18.74
N VAL A 107 21.15 11.73 19.46
CA VAL A 107 21.28 10.81 20.60
C VAL A 107 21.76 11.58 21.82
N PHE A 108 20.92 11.63 22.86
CA PHE A 108 21.12 12.42 24.07
C PHE A 108 21.28 11.51 25.27
N THR A 109 22.45 11.52 25.90
CA THR A 109 22.80 10.64 27.02
C THR A 109 22.51 11.33 28.35
N PHE A 110 21.61 10.73 29.12
CA PHE A 110 21.30 11.16 30.47
C PHE A 110 21.95 10.24 31.51
N ALA A 111 22.60 10.85 32.49
CA ALA A 111 23.23 10.16 33.61
C ALA A 111 22.43 10.32 34.90
N CYS A 112 22.43 9.27 35.71
CA CYS A 112 21.88 9.24 37.07
C CYS A 112 22.98 8.74 38.02
N ASP A 113 23.18 9.43 39.15
CA ASP A 113 24.25 9.14 40.12
C ASP A 113 25.66 9.08 39.49
N GLY A 114 25.93 9.99 38.55
CA GLY A 114 27.24 10.09 37.90
C GLY A 114 27.56 8.95 36.91
N ARG A 115 26.57 8.15 36.51
CA ARG A 115 26.71 7.11 35.49
C ARG A 115 25.59 7.21 34.47
N ASP A 116 25.91 6.95 33.21
CA ASP A 116 24.92 6.87 32.13
C ASP A 116 23.80 5.91 32.51
N ALA A 117 22.56 6.35 32.28
CA ALA A 117 21.36 5.60 32.65
C ALA A 117 20.52 5.30 31.42
N VAL A 118 20.24 6.31 30.60
CA VAL A 118 19.50 6.15 29.35
C VAL A 118 20.09 7.04 28.24
N ASP A 119 20.10 6.53 27.01
CA ASP A 119 20.15 7.39 25.82
C ASP A 119 18.71 7.62 25.33
N VAL A 120 18.34 8.87 25.04
CA VAL A 120 17.12 9.19 24.29
C VAL A 120 17.51 9.43 22.84
N ILE A 121 16.96 8.63 21.94
CA ILE A 121 17.27 8.64 20.51
C ILE A 121 16.08 9.24 19.78
N PHE A 122 16.29 10.33 19.05
CA PHE A 122 15.31 10.95 18.18
C PHE A 122 15.71 10.77 16.72
N GLU A 123 14.76 10.42 15.87
CA GLU A 123 14.87 10.52 14.41
C GLU A 123 13.81 11.52 13.93
N VAL A 124 14.28 12.64 13.37
CA VAL A 124 13.45 13.76 12.95
C VAL A 124 13.48 13.87 11.43
N SER A 125 12.36 13.56 10.80
CA SER A 125 12.07 13.81 9.38
C SER A 125 11.20 15.07 9.25
N ASP A 126 11.03 15.58 8.03
CA ASP A 126 10.40 16.88 7.75
C ASP A 126 9.07 17.13 8.51
N ASN A 127 8.25 16.08 8.68
CA ASN A 127 6.97 16.15 9.40
C ASN A 127 6.81 15.14 10.53
N ASN A 128 7.85 14.37 10.88
CA ASN A 128 7.73 13.34 11.91
C ASN A 128 8.91 13.35 12.86
N VAL A 129 8.60 13.19 14.15
CA VAL A 129 9.53 12.85 15.21
C VAL A 129 9.24 11.42 15.65
N ALA A 130 10.23 10.52 15.54
CA ALA A 130 10.19 9.23 16.21
C ALA A 130 11.26 9.23 17.30
N PHE A 131 10.93 8.79 18.52
CA PHE A 131 11.91 8.68 19.58
C PHE A 131 11.75 7.45 20.46
N ARG A 132 12.84 6.99 21.06
CA ARG A 132 12.87 5.86 21.99
C ARG A 132 13.99 5.98 23.00
N TYR A 133 13.92 5.20 24.06
CA TYR A 133 14.98 5.07 25.05
C TYR A 133 15.85 3.85 24.74
N MET A 134 17.15 3.97 24.96
CA MET A 134 18.06 2.84 25.18
C MET A 134 18.46 2.84 26.65
N VAL A 135 18.14 1.78 27.37
CA VAL A 135 18.47 1.64 28.80
C VAL A 135 19.84 1.02 28.96
N HIS A 136 20.73 1.66 29.71
CA HIS A 136 22.08 1.16 30.01
C HIS A 136 22.09 0.20 31.20
N PRO A 137 22.97 -0.82 31.21
CA PRO A 137 23.22 -1.63 32.40
C PRO A 137 23.65 -0.79 33.62
N ARG A 138 23.12 -1.13 34.80
CA ARG A 138 23.55 -0.57 36.09
C ARG A 138 24.38 -1.61 36.83
N GLY A 139 25.71 -1.49 36.75
CA GLY A 139 26.62 -2.50 37.28
C GLY A 139 26.60 -3.77 36.44
N GLU A 140 26.30 -4.91 37.05
CA GLU A 140 26.29 -6.22 36.37
C GLU A 140 24.91 -6.62 35.82
N THR A 141 23.89 -5.73 35.87
CA THR A 141 22.55 -6.06 35.37
C THR A 141 22.59 -6.40 33.87
N ARG A 142 21.74 -7.36 33.49
CA ARG A 142 21.59 -7.86 32.10
C ARG A 142 20.15 -7.78 31.59
N CYS A 143 19.21 -7.44 32.46
CA CYS A 143 17.79 -7.28 32.16
C CYS A 143 17.20 -6.18 33.03
N CYS A 144 16.08 -5.63 32.59
CA CYS A 144 15.36 -4.55 33.25
C CYS A 144 13.86 -4.80 33.15
N VAL A 145 13.14 -4.52 34.23
CA VAL A 145 11.67 -4.38 34.21
C VAL A 145 11.36 -2.89 34.26
N ILE A 146 10.72 -2.39 33.22
CA ILE A 146 10.24 -1.02 33.12
C ILE A 146 8.82 -1.00 33.65
N GLU A 147 8.66 -0.40 34.83
CA GLU A 147 7.42 -0.41 35.59
C GLU A 147 6.45 0.65 35.07
N ARG A 148 6.98 1.81 34.67
CA ARG A 148 6.21 2.95 34.16
C ARG A 148 7.07 3.83 33.28
N GLU A 149 6.44 4.50 32.34
CA GLU A 149 7.03 5.54 31.51
C GLU A 149 6.52 6.93 31.91
N ALA A 150 7.42 7.88 32.07
CA ALA A 150 7.10 9.28 32.39
C ALA A 150 6.87 10.13 31.13
N THR A 151 7.13 9.58 29.94
CA THR A 151 6.96 10.27 28.64
C THR A 151 5.62 10.94 28.53
N GLY A 152 5.64 12.26 28.31
CA GLY A 152 4.45 13.09 28.12
C GLY A 152 4.39 13.77 26.76
N PHE A 153 3.23 14.33 26.49
CA PHE A 153 2.88 15.14 25.33
C PHE A 153 1.98 16.27 25.82
N GLN A 154 2.58 17.40 26.19
CA GLN A 154 1.87 18.62 26.55
C GLN A 154 1.37 19.29 25.27
N MET A 155 0.06 19.32 25.11
CA MET A 155 -0.55 20.03 23.99
C MET A 155 -0.58 21.54 24.29
N PRO A 156 -0.36 22.40 23.27
CA PRO A 156 -0.52 23.85 23.42
C PRO A 156 -1.95 24.25 23.81
N ASP A 157 -2.08 25.40 24.47
CA ASP A 157 -3.38 25.95 24.89
C ASP A 157 -4.32 26.14 23.69
N GLY A 158 -5.60 25.82 23.87
CA GLY A 158 -6.61 25.90 22.80
C GLY A 158 -6.61 24.72 21.83
N THR A 159 -5.73 23.73 22.00
CA THR A 159 -5.77 22.48 21.25
C THR A 159 -7.08 21.72 21.48
N THR A 160 -7.61 21.13 20.41
CA THR A 160 -8.78 20.24 20.43
C THR A 160 -8.38 18.82 20.04
N THR A 161 -9.22 17.83 20.34
CA THR A 161 -8.87 16.42 20.26
C THR A 161 -9.87 15.58 19.46
N PHE A 162 -9.38 14.52 18.82
CA PHE A 162 -10.15 13.54 18.05
C PHE A 162 -9.77 12.14 18.52
N LEU A 163 -10.25 11.76 19.70
CA LEU A 163 -9.75 10.60 20.44
C LEU A 163 -10.85 9.56 20.67
N CYS A 164 -10.47 8.29 20.65
CA CYS A 164 -11.31 7.20 21.09
C CYS A 164 -10.82 6.69 22.47
N PRO A 165 -11.72 6.52 23.45
CA PRO A 165 -11.34 6.14 24.81
C PRO A 165 -10.87 4.69 24.86
N GLN A 166 -9.87 4.41 25.70
CA GLN A 166 -9.54 3.02 26.06
C GLN A 166 -10.67 2.46 26.92
N SER A 167 -11.12 1.25 26.60
CA SER A 167 -12.12 0.57 27.41
C SER A 167 -11.48 -0.06 28.65
N GLY A 168 -12.28 -0.24 29.70
CA GLY A 168 -11.89 -1.06 30.85
C GLY A 168 -11.75 -2.53 30.46
N PRO A 169 -11.06 -3.34 31.27
CA PRO A 169 -10.76 -4.71 30.93
C PRO A 169 -11.95 -5.61 31.24
N MET A 170 -12.06 -6.73 30.53
CA MET A 170 -13.05 -7.77 30.79
C MET A 170 -14.51 -7.31 30.64
N GLY A 171 -14.74 -6.26 29.86
CA GLY A 171 -16.06 -5.78 29.42
C GLY A 171 -16.46 -6.32 28.04
N GLY A 172 -17.53 -5.76 27.47
CA GLY A 172 -17.97 -6.09 26.12
C GLY A 172 -18.52 -7.52 25.96
N PHE A 173 -18.63 -7.97 24.71
CA PHE A 173 -19.05 -9.33 24.39
C PHE A 173 -18.11 -10.35 25.05
N ALA A 174 -18.66 -11.27 25.85
CA ALA A 174 -17.91 -12.37 26.45
C ALA A 174 -16.59 -11.98 27.14
N ARG A 175 -16.53 -10.78 27.73
CA ARG A 175 -15.36 -10.22 28.44
C ARG A 175 -14.12 -10.07 27.56
N THR A 176 -14.26 -9.76 26.27
CA THR A 176 -13.15 -9.65 25.32
C THR A 176 -12.43 -8.30 25.34
N SER A 177 -12.99 -7.27 25.98
CA SER A 177 -12.34 -5.94 26.04
C SER A 177 -11.05 -5.94 26.87
N PRO A 178 -10.05 -5.10 26.52
CA PRO A 178 -10.07 -4.10 25.45
C PRO A 178 -9.78 -4.66 24.05
N SER A 179 -10.55 -4.18 23.06
CA SER A 179 -10.48 -4.59 21.64
C SER A 179 -10.31 -3.41 20.66
N TYR A 180 -10.11 -2.19 21.18
CA TYR A 180 -9.96 -0.95 20.38
C TYR A 180 -11.23 -0.56 19.59
N GLU A 181 -12.38 -1.03 20.03
CA GLU A 181 -13.69 -0.79 19.40
C GLU A 181 -14.51 0.25 20.17
N THR A 182 -14.01 1.49 20.20
CA THR A 182 -14.71 2.60 20.85
C THR A 182 -14.91 3.77 19.89
N SER A 183 -15.96 4.56 20.12
CA SER A 183 -16.28 5.70 19.24
C SER A 183 -15.34 6.88 19.48
N TYR A 184 -15.03 7.61 18.41
CA TYR A 184 -14.30 8.86 18.50
C TYR A 184 -15.19 9.97 19.10
N THR A 185 -14.59 10.77 19.97
CA THR A 185 -15.13 12.10 20.31
C THR A 185 -14.40 13.14 19.46
N LEU A 186 -15.16 13.97 18.75
CA LEU A 186 -14.62 14.92 17.76
C LEU A 186 -14.53 16.33 18.36
N ASP A 187 -13.44 17.05 18.05
CA ASP A 187 -13.21 18.44 18.50
C ASP A 187 -13.37 18.64 20.02
N ASP A 188 -13.01 17.64 20.83
CA ASP A 188 -13.17 17.75 22.28
C ASP A 188 -12.06 18.59 22.92
N ALA A 189 -12.33 19.16 24.09
CA ALA A 189 -11.32 19.87 24.88
C ALA A 189 -10.21 18.92 25.36
N THR A 190 -8.98 19.43 25.42
CA THR A 190 -7.86 18.70 26.02
C THR A 190 -8.00 18.51 27.53
N GLY A 191 -7.27 17.54 28.08
CA GLY A 191 -7.11 17.34 29.52
C GLY A 191 -8.18 16.48 30.19
N LYS A 192 -9.02 15.80 29.39
CA LYS A 192 -9.88 14.70 29.85
C LYS A 192 -9.10 13.38 29.86
N ASN A 193 -9.61 12.38 30.57
CA ASN A 193 -8.99 11.04 30.67
C ASN A 193 -9.92 9.92 30.14
N GLY A 194 -10.56 10.14 28.99
CA GLY A 194 -11.46 9.17 28.36
C GLY A 194 -12.57 8.71 29.31
N TRP A 195 -12.71 7.39 29.46
CA TRP A 195 -13.63 6.77 30.42
C TRP A 195 -12.96 6.40 31.76
N GLY A 196 -11.87 7.08 32.12
CA GLY A 196 -11.05 6.80 33.30
C GLY A 196 -9.74 6.09 32.96
N GLU A 197 -9.67 5.47 31.78
CA GLU A 197 -8.53 4.66 31.32
C GLU A 197 -7.75 5.32 30.17
N GLY A 198 -8.00 6.60 29.87
CA GLY A 198 -7.31 7.30 28.80
C GLY A 198 -7.82 6.96 27.39
N TYR A 199 -6.91 6.97 26.41
CA TYR A 199 -7.21 6.90 24.98
C TYR A 199 -6.23 6.01 24.25
N THR A 200 -6.74 5.14 23.37
CA THR A 200 -5.91 4.28 22.53
C THR A 200 -5.28 5.04 21.39
N PHE A 201 -4.11 4.58 20.96
CA PHE A 201 -3.45 5.12 19.78
C PHE A 201 -4.18 4.74 18.48
N PRO A 202 -4.00 5.53 17.40
CA PRO A 202 -3.33 6.83 17.36
C PRO A 202 -4.25 7.96 17.86
N CYS A 203 -3.65 9.03 18.37
CA CYS A 203 -4.36 10.16 18.99
C CYS A 203 -4.14 11.44 18.17
N LEU A 204 -5.21 11.99 17.58
CA LEU A 204 -5.16 13.19 16.74
C LEU A 204 -5.57 14.45 17.53
N PHE A 205 -4.80 15.51 17.34
CA PHE A 205 -4.98 16.82 17.96
C PHE A 205 -4.97 17.92 16.90
N ARG A 206 -5.73 18.98 17.13
CA ARG A 206 -5.75 20.19 16.30
C ARG A 206 -5.36 21.40 17.13
N ASN A 207 -4.23 22.00 16.81
CA ASN A 207 -3.71 23.19 17.47
C ASN A 207 -4.27 24.46 16.80
N GLY A 208 -5.58 24.67 16.91
CA GLY A 208 -6.28 25.80 16.29
C GLY A 208 -6.06 25.87 14.77
N ASP A 209 -5.65 27.04 14.28
CA ASP A 209 -5.31 27.28 12.87
C ASP A 209 -3.83 26.97 12.56
N ALA A 210 -3.05 26.60 13.57
CA ALA A 210 -1.62 26.37 13.43
C ALA A 210 -1.31 25.01 12.80
N GLY A 211 -2.18 24.02 13.00
CA GLY A 211 -2.08 22.72 12.35
C GLY A 211 -2.56 21.54 13.20
N TRP A 212 -1.98 20.38 12.93
CA TRP A 212 -2.37 19.08 13.47
C TRP A 212 -1.18 18.33 14.06
N THR A 213 -1.44 17.57 15.12
CA THR A 213 -0.48 16.64 15.74
C THR A 213 -1.11 15.25 15.81
N LEU A 214 -0.40 14.22 15.36
CA LEU A 214 -0.79 12.82 15.56
C LEU A 214 0.25 12.11 16.42
N VAL A 215 -0.18 11.60 17.57
CA VAL A 215 0.68 10.82 18.49
C VAL A 215 0.35 9.34 18.36
N SER A 216 1.38 8.50 18.25
CA SER A 216 1.26 7.05 18.20
C SER A 216 2.54 6.36 18.68
N GLU A 217 2.64 5.04 18.46
CA GLU A 217 3.84 4.25 18.70
C GLU A 217 4.04 3.19 17.61
N THR A 218 5.27 2.71 17.45
CA THR A 218 5.60 1.64 16.50
C THR A 218 6.76 0.76 16.98
N GLY A 219 6.93 -0.41 16.36
CA GLY A 219 8.07 -1.29 16.62
C GLY A 219 7.88 -2.23 17.79
N ILE A 220 6.66 -2.72 18.01
CA ILE A 220 6.35 -3.69 19.06
C ILE A 220 6.16 -5.07 18.46
N ALA A 221 7.02 -6.00 18.90
CA ALA A 221 6.89 -7.42 18.58
C ALA A 221 6.34 -8.18 19.80
N GLY A 222 7.12 -9.08 20.40
CA GLY A 222 6.82 -9.73 21.69
C GLY A 222 7.73 -9.26 22.84
N ASP A 223 8.51 -8.20 22.61
CA ASP A 223 9.60 -7.73 23.45
C ASP A 223 9.23 -6.50 24.30
N TYR A 224 8.02 -5.96 24.14
CA TYR A 224 7.48 -4.87 24.96
C TYR A 224 5.95 -4.96 25.10
N CYS A 225 5.36 -4.20 26.01
CA CYS A 225 3.90 -4.04 26.08
C CYS A 225 3.42 -2.92 25.15
N ALA A 226 2.21 -3.06 24.61
CA ALA A 226 1.53 -1.95 23.93
C ALA A 226 1.16 -0.86 24.95
N SER A 227 1.12 0.39 24.49
CA SER A 227 0.82 1.56 25.31
C SER A 227 -0.42 2.29 24.82
N HIS A 228 -0.93 3.19 25.66
CA HIS A 228 -1.98 4.15 25.33
C HIS A 228 -1.70 5.49 26.03
N LEU A 229 -2.55 6.51 25.85
CA LEU A 229 -2.39 7.81 26.51
C LEU A 229 -3.36 7.96 27.68
N SER A 230 -2.84 8.19 28.89
CA SER A 230 -3.62 8.77 29.98
C SER A 230 -3.66 10.30 29.83
N GLY A 231 -4.84 10.90 29.90
CA GLY A 231 -4.98 12.36 29.86
C GLY A 231 -5.04 12.97 31.25
N ASN A 232 -4.38 14.11 31.43
CA ASN A 232 -4.28 14.83 32.70
C ASN A 232 -4.85 16.25 32.58
N PRO A 233 -5.35 16.86 33.68
CA PRO A 233 -5.75 18.26 33.69
C PRO A 233 -4.64 19.17 33.12
N GLY A 234 -5.02 20.18 32.35
CA GLY A 234 -4.06 21.11 31.74
C GLY A 234 -3.51 20.67 30.37
N GLY A 235 -4.01 19.58 29.79
CA GLY A 235 -3.71 19.20 28.39
C GLY A 235 -2.44 18.35 28.20
N MET A 236 -1.87 17.84 29.29
CA MET A 236 -0.80 16.84 29.26
C MET A 236 -1.38 15.45 29.02
N TYR A 237 -0.84 14.72 28.04
CA TYR A 237 -1.10 13.30 27.84
C TYR A 237 0.18 12.51 28.13
N GLN A 238 0.08 11.44 28.92
CA GLN A 238 1.24 10.64 29.32
C GLN A 238 1.09 9.20 28.84
N ILE A 239 2.21 8.57 28.48
CA ILE A 239 2.24 7.13 28.20
C ILE A 239 1.74 6.34 29.42
N ALA A 240 0.74 5.51 29.18
CA ALA A 240 0.19 4.55 30.11
C ALA A 240 0.39 3.12 29.58
N TYR A 241 0.72 2.22 30.50
CA TYR A 241 0.89 0.78 30.23
C TYR A 241 -0.44 0.04 30.43
N PRO A 242 -0.54 -1.22 29.96
CA PRO A 242 -1.78 -2.00 30.02
C PRO A 242 -2.34 -2.09 31.44
N GLN A 243 -3.66 -2.18 31.55
CA GLN A 243 -4.35 -2.22 32.82
C GLN A 243 -4.17 -3.59 33.51
N PRO A 244 -4.13 -3.64 34.85
CA PRO A 244 -3.95 -4.91 35.57
C PRO A 244 -4.96 -5.99 35.21
N GLY A 245 -6.22 -5.61 34.96
CA GLY A 245 -7.32 -6.53 34.64
C GLY A 245 -7.29 -7.11 33.23
N GLU A 246 -6.49 -6.56 32.31
CA GLU A 246 -6.33 -7.13 30.97
C GLU A 246 -5.81 -8.57 31.04
N MET A 247 -6.11 -9.37 30.02
CA MET A 247 -5.82 -10.80 29.95
C MET A 247 -6.38 -11.57 31.14
N ASN A 248 -7.60 -11.20 31.59
CA ASN A 248 -8.27 -11.72 32.77
C ASN A 248 -7.43 -11.59 34.06
N GLY A 249 -6.61 -10.54 34.15
CA GLY A 249 -5.71 -10.32 35.29
C GLY A 249 -4.38 -11.06 35.20
N PHE A 250 -4.14 -11.87 34.17
CA PHE A 250 -2.91 -12.65 34.02
C PHE A 250 -1.79 -11.84 33.33
N GLY A 251 -0.54 -12.15 33.65
CA GLY A 251 0.63 -11.45 33.11
C GLY A 251 0.89 -10.07 33.72
N SER A 252 2.13 -9.61 33.59
CA SER A 252 2.60 -8.30 34.06
C SER A 252 2.06 -7.15 33.18
N THR A 253 1.78 -6.00 33.80
CA THR A 253 1.51 -4.73 33.09
C THR A 253 2.79 -4.00 32.70
N SER A 254 3.90 -4.29 33.38
CA SER A 254 5.24 -3.77 33.09
C SER A 254 5.91 -4.52 31.95
N ALA A 255 6.90 -3.89 31.31
CA ALA A 255 7.68 -4.48 30.22
C ALA A 255 9.04 -5.01 30.71
N ALA A 256 9.40 -6.23 30.35
CA ALA A 256 10.73 -6.79 30.61
C ALA A 256 11.60 -6.76 29.34
N ILE A 257 12.81 -6.24 29.45
CA ILE A 257 13.79 -6.12 28.35
C ILE A 257 15.17 -6.66 28.77
N MET A 258 15.98 -7.06 27.78
CA MET A 258 17.43 -7.28 27.98
C MET A 258 18.18 -5.95 28.04
N LEU A 259 19.41 -5.93 28.57
CA LEU A 259 20.25 -4.73 28.64
C LEU A 259 21.59 -4.91 27.90
N PRO A 260 22.06 -3.89 27.15
CA PRO A 260 21.31 -2.68 26.78
C PRO A 260 20.09 -3.03 25.92
N GLY A 261 18.98 -2.34 26.14
CA GLY A 261 17.71 -2.63 25.47
C GLY A 261 16.93 -1.37 25.17
N PHE A 262 15.97 -1.50 24.26
CA PHE A 262 15.23 -0.38 23.72
C PHE A 262 13.76 -0.43 24.12
N THR A 263 13.16 0.74 24.31
CA THR A 263 11.70 0.86 24.25
C THR A 263 11.24 0.87 22.79
N PRO A 264 9.93 0.69 22.54
CA PRO A 264 9.34 1.00 21.25
C PRO A 264 9.54 2.47 20.87
N TRP A 265 9.31 2.78 19.60
CA TRP A 265 9.31 4.16 19.13
C TRP A 265 8.00 4.84 19.50
N ARG A 266 8.08 6.01 20.10
CA ARG A 266 7.01 6.99 20.24
C ARG A 266 7.05 7.88 19.01
N THR A 267 5.91 8.13 18.37
CA THR A 267 5.86 8.91 17.13
C THR A 267 4.97 10.13 17.28
N VAL A 268 5.44 11.27 16.80
CA VAL A 268 4.70 12.53 16.70
C VAL A 268 4.77 13.00 15.24
N THR A 269 3.64 13.00 14.54
CA THR A 269 3.53 13.61 13.20
C THR A 269 2.93 15.00 13.33
N VAL A 270 3.52 15.99 12.67
CA VAL A 270 3.10 17.41 12.73
C VAL A 270 2.91 17.97 11.33
N GLY A 271 1.94 18.85 11.16
CA GLY A 271 1.73 19.53 9.89
C GLY A 271 0.72 20.67 9.97
N LYS A 272 0.91 21.70 9.14
CA LYS A 272 -0.03 22.83 9.01
C LYS A 272 -1.38 22.39 8.43
N THR A 273 -1.39 21.31 7.65
CA THR A 273 -2.58 20.69 7.08
C THR A 273 -2.68 19.23 7.53
N LEU A 274 -3.78 18.56 7.18
CA LEU A 274 -3.92 17.12 7.44
C LEU A 274 -3.06 16.26 6.49
N ALA A 275 -2.50 16.80 5.41
CA ALA A 275 -1.78 15.98 4.42
C ALA A 275 -0.60 15.21 5.05
N PRO A 276 0.30 15.82 5.84
CA PRO A 276 1.38 15.06 6.49
C PRO A 276 0.87 13.99 7.46
N ILE A 277 -0.26 14.24 8.14
CA ILE A 277 -0.89 13.29 9.06
C ILE A 277 -1.40 12.05 8.32
N VAL A 278 -2.07 12.26 7.19
CA VAL A 278 -2.72 11.20 6.40
C VAL A 278 -1.69 10.42 5.58
N GLU A 279 -0.65 11.10 5.10
CA GLU A 279 0.35 10.53 4.19
C GLU A 279 1.57 9.96 4.91
N THR A 280 1.70 10.17 6.23
CA THR A 280 2.86 9.70 7.01
C THR A 280 3.14 8.21 6.84
N THR A 281 4.44 7.87 6.77
CA THR A 281 4.96 6.50 6.77
C THR A 281 5.76 6.18 8.04
N ILE A 282 5.74 7.08 9.04
CA ILE A 282 6.57 6.93 10.25
C ILE A 282 6.40 5.60 11.00
N PRO A 283 5.22 4.92 11.01
CA PRO A 283 5.11 3.60 11.64
C PRO A 283 6.02 2.55 10.99
N PHE A 284 6.34 2.72 9.72
CA PHE A 284 7.14 1.78 8.92
C PHE A 284 8.59 2.21 8.78
N ASP A 285 8.88 3.52 8.82
CA ASP A 285 10.21 4.07 8.53
C ASP A 285 11.29 3.61 9.52
N VAL A 286 10.94 3.57 10.80
CA VAL A 286 11.88 3.31 11.92
C VAL A 286 11.88 1.85 12.41
N VAL A 287 11.20 0.96 11.69
CA VAL A 287 11.14 -0.48 11.98
C VAL A 287 11.76 -1.30 10.84
N ARG A 288 12.05 -2.58 11.09
CA ARG A 288 12.67 -3.49 10.11
C ARG A 288 11.94 -4.84 10.11
N PRO A 289 11.96 -5.58 8.99
CA PRO A 289 11.49 -6.96 8.97
C PRO A 289 12.19 -7.79 10.05
N LEU A 290 11.42 -8.62 10.77
CA LEU A 290 11.95 -9.49 11.82
C LEU A 290 12.36 -10.87 11.27
N TYR A 291 11.84 -11.24 10.12
CA TYR A 291 12.19 -12.45 9.38
C TYR A 291 11.88 -12.28 7.90
N GLU A 292 12.49 -13.14 7.09
CA GLU A 292 12.22 -13.20 5.65
C GLU A 292 10.87 -13.86 5.36
N PRO A 293 10.16 -13.45 4.29
CA PRO A 293 8.94 -14.12 3.87
C PRO A 293 9.25 -15.56 3.42
N SER A 294 8.42 -16.53 3.83
CA SER A 294 8.58 -17.92 3.35
C SER A 294 8.18 -18.12 1.89
N ARG A 295 7.41 -17.18 1.33
CA ARG A 295 6.93 -17.13 -0.05
C ARG A 295 6.59 -15.71 -0.47
N SER A 296 6.42 -15.49 -1.76
CA SER A 296 5.73 -14.28 -2.22
C SER A 296 4.26 -14.34 -1.76
N TYR A 297 3.87 -13.37 -0.96
CA TYR A 297 2.49 -13.21 -0.50
C TYR A 297 1.67 -12.42 -1.51
N GLU A 298 0.48 -12.93 -1.79
CA GLU A 298 -0.46 -12.34 -2.73
C GLU A 298 -1.69 -11.85 -1.98
N TYR A 299 -1.97 -10.57 -2.16
CA TYR A 299 -3.08 -9.86 -1.56
C TYR A 299 -4.28 -9.84 -2.51
N GLY A 300 -5.44 -9.40 -2.02
CA GLY A 300 -6.59 -9.27 -2.91
C GLY A 300 -7.91 -9.13 -2.17
N LYS A 301 -8.98 -9.28 -2.96
CA LYS A 301 -10.36 -9.18 -2.50
C LYS A 301 -10.93 -10.55 -2.21
N GLY A 302 -11.81 -10.59 -1.23
CA GLY A 302 -12.63 -11.74 -0.94
C GLY A 302 -14.05 -11.34 -0.53
N SER A 303 -14.88 -12.34 -0.34
CA SER A 303 -16.23 -12.19 0.18
C SER A 303 -16.35 -12.78 1.58
N TRP A 304 -17.36 -12.34 2.32
CA TRP A 304 -17.57 -12.69 3.70
C TRP A 304 -19.05 -12.98 3.94
N SER A 305 -19.40 -14.23 4.26
CA SER A 305 -20.81 -14.59 4.44
C SER A 305 -21.39 -14.14 5.78
N TRP A 306 -20.54 -14.12 6.81
CA TRP A 306 -20.96 -13.87 8.18
C TRP A 306 -21.43 -12.43 8.38
N ILE A 307 -20.83 -11.43 7.74
CA ILE A 307 -21.25 -10.03 7.89
C ILE A 307 -22.71 -9.76 7.49
N ILE A 308 -23.28 -10.58 6.59
CA ILE A 308 -24.68 -10.44 6.13
C ILE A 308 -25.62 -11.43 6.81
N LYS A 309 -25.19 -12.67 7.08
CA LYS A 309 -26.06 -13.77 7.54
C LYS A 309 -25.65 -14.37 8.89
N MET A 310 -24.62 -13.81 9.52
CA MET A 310 -24.08 -14.16 10.84
C MET A 310 -23.74 -15.65 10.93
N ASP A 311 -23.80 -16.22 12.13
CA ASP A 311 -23.45 -17.62 12.40
C ASP A 311 -24.21 -18.62 11.51
N SER A 312 -25.45 -18.30 11.11
CA SER A 312 -26.25 -19.18 10.23
C SER A 312 -25.67 -19.34 8.82
N SER A 313 -24.71 -18.48 8.45
CA SER A 313 -23.96 -18.59 7.21
C SER A 313 -22.87 -19.66 7.23
N CYS A 314 -22.45 -20.12 8.41
CA CYS A 314 -21.34 -21.08 8.56
C CYS A 314 -21.80 -22.52 8.29
N ASN A 315 -22.21 -22.79 7.06
CA ASN A 315 -22.58 -24.12 6.59
C ASN A 315 -22.04 -24.36 5.18
N PHE A 316 -21.84 -25.63 4.83
CA PHE A 316 -21.16 -26.04 3.59
C PHE A 316 -21.78 -25.41 2.32
N ASP A 317 -23.12 -25.43 2.19
CA ASP A 317 -23.80 -24.98 0.98
C ASP A 317 -23.71 -23.46 0.80
N GLU A 318 -23.83 -22.69 1.89
CA GLU A 318 -23.67 -21.24 1.82
C GLU A 318 -22.23 -20.85 1.49
N GLN A 319 -21.23 -21.53 2.08
CA GLN A 319 -19.83 -21.27 1.73
C GLN A 319 -19.54 -21.60 0.26
N LYS A 320 -20.11 -22.69 -0.26
CA LYS A 320 -20.02 -23.04 -1.68
C LYS A 320 -20.63 -21.97 -2.57
N ARG A 321 -21.78 -21.41 -2.18
CA ARG A 321 -22.43 -20.29 -2.89
C ARG A 321 -21.56 -19.03 -2.89
N TYR A 322 -20.90 -18.72 -1.78
CA TYR A 322 -19.95 -17.60 -1.68
C TYR A 322 -18.66 -17.82 -2.48
N ILE A 323 -18.20 -19.08 -2.63
CA ILE A 323 -17.11 -19.43 -3.55
C ILE A 323 -17.52 -19.14 -5.00
N ASP A 324 -18.70 -19.59 -5.42
CA ASP A 324 -19.19 -19.35 -6.78
C ASP A 324 -19.40 -17.84 -7.04
N PHE A 325 -19.93 -17.11 -6.05
CA PHE A 325 -20.04 -15.65 -6.10
C PHE A 325 -18.66 -14.97 -6.22
N SER A 326 -17.68 -15.39 -5.42
CA SER A 326 -16.32 -14.84 -5.48
C SER A 326 -15.68 -15.08 -6.84
N ALA A 327 -15.86 -16.28 -7.41
CA ALA A 327 -15.40 -16.58 -8.77
C ALA A 327 -16.07 -15.66 -9.81
N ALA A 328 -17.38 -15.42 -9.71
CA ALA A 328 -18.10 -14.51 -10.60
C ALA A 328 -17.68 -13.03 -10.45
N MET A 329 -17.19 -12.66 -9.27
CA MET A 329 -16.62 -11.35 -8.97
C MET A 329 -15.14 -11.20 -9.33
N GLY A 330 -14.46 -12.29 -9.70
CA GLY A 330 -12.99 -12.31 -9.87
C GLY A 330 -12.23 -12.13 -8.56
N TYR A 331 -12.85 -12.48 -7.44
CA TYR A 331 -12.26 -12.37 -6.11
C TYR A 331 -11.41 -13.61 -5.80
N ARG A 332 -10.35 -13.39 -5.02
CA ARG A 332 -9.35 -14.41 -4.69
C ARG A 332 -9.81 -15.32 -3.55
N SER A 333 -10.63 -14.82 -2.62
CA SER A 333 -10.91 -15.55 -1.39
C SER A 333 -12.34 -15.49 -0.89
N VAL A 334 -12.69 -16.48 -0.06
CA VAL A 334 -13.82 -16.44 0.88
C VAL A 334 -13.28 -16.56 2.29
N LEU A 335 -13.75 -15.71 3.19
CA LEU A 335 -13.55 -15.89 4.63
C LEU A 335 -14.66 -16.78 5.18
N VAL A 336 -14.29 -17.99 5.61
CA VAL A 336 -15.18 -18.88 6.37
C VAL A 336 -15.02 -18.55 7.85
N ASP A 337 -16.04 -17.90 8.39
CA ASP A 337 -16.00 -17.36 9.76
C ASP A 337 -16.25 -18.44 10.83
N ALA A 338 -16.31 -18.00 12.08
CA ALA A 338 -16.47 -18.76 13.31
C ALA A 338 -17.38 -19.99 13.20
N LEU A 339 -17.09 -20.99 14.03
CA LEU A 339 -17.84 -22.24 14.21
C LEU A 339 -17.71 -23.24 13.04
N TRP A 340 -16.85 -23.00 12.06
CA TRP A 340 -16.68 -23.91 10.92
C TRP A 340 -16.20 -25.31 11.33
N ASP A 341 -15.44 -25.42 12.42
CA ASP A 341 -14.93 -26.70 12.94
C ASP A 341 -16.03 -27.63 13.45
N THR A 342 -17.12 -27.05 13.94
CA THR A 342 -18.26 -27.79 14.50
C THR A 342 -19.44 -27.85 13.56
N GLN A 343 -19.70 -26.80 12.76
CA GLN A 343 -20.84 -26.75 11.85
C GLN A 343 -20.54 -27.36 10.46
N ILE A 344 -19.30 -27.26 9.98
CA ILE A 344 -18.87 -27.84 8.69
C ILE A 344 -18.03 -29.10 8.96
N GLY A 345 -17.07 -29.01 9.88
CA GLY A 345 -16.13 -30.08 10.19
C GLY A 345 -14.94 -30.13 9.23
N ARG A 346 -13.83 -30.71 9.70
CA ARG A 346 -12.55 -30.72 8.97
C ARG A 346 -12.62 -31.40 7.61
N GLU A 347 -13.19 -32.61 7.54
CA GLU A 347 -13.29 -33.37 6.28
C GLU A 347 -14.04 -32.58 5.19
N LYS A 348 -15.17 -31.96 5.54
CA LYS A 348 -15.92 -31.11 4.60
C LYS A 348 -15.23 -29.78 4.32
N MET A 349 -14.41 -29.26 5.24
CA MET A 349 -13.59 -28.09 4.97
C MET A 349 -12.53 -28.37 3.90
N GLU A 350 -11.93 -29.57 3.91
CA GLU A 350 -10.99 -30.02 2.87
C GLU A 350 -11.70 -30.12 1.51
N GLU A 351 -12.91 -30.69 1.47
CA GLU A 351 -13.75 -30.72 0.26
C GLU A 351 -14.07 -29.32 -0.25
N LEU A 352 -14.43 -28.40 0.65
CA LEU A 352 -14.74 -27.02 0.31
C LEU A 352 -13.51 -26.27 -0.22
N ALA A 353 -12.33 -26.46 0.38
CA ALA A 353 -11.07 -25.90 -0.09
C ALA A 353 -10.70 -26.43 -1.49
N ALA A 354 -10.90 -27.73 -1.72
CA ALA A 354 -10.70 -28.33 -3.04
C ALA A 354 -11.68 -27.77 -4.09
N TYR A 355 -12.94 -27.56 -3.72
CA TYR A 355 -13.93 -26.92 -4.59
C TYR A 355 -13.53 -25.47 -4.92
N GLY A 356 -13.17 -24.68 -3.91
CA GLY A 356 -12.65 -23.32 -4.10
C GLY A 356 -11.48 -23.28 -5.06
N LYS A 357 -10.48 -24.16 -4.86
CA LYS A 357 -9.32 -24.27 -5.76
C LYS A 357 -9.73 -24.56 -7.21
N SER A 358 -10.74 -25.42 -7.44
CA SER A 358 -11.25 -25.69 -8.80
C SER A 358 -11.89 -24.47 -9.48
N LYS A 359 -12.24 -23.44 -8.70
CA LYS A 359 -12.81 -22.16 -9.15
C LYS A 359 -11.80 -21.00 -9.12
N GLY A 360 -10.55 -21.25 -8.72
CA GLY A 360 -9.54 -20.21 -8.53
C GLY A 360 -9.75 -19.36 -7.26
N VAL A 361 -10.54 -19.84 -6.30
CA VAL A 361 -10.87 -19.13 -5.05
C VAL A 361 -10.28 -19.88 -3.86
N GLY A 362 -9.42 -19.22 -3.07
CA GLY A 362 -8.88 -19.78 -1.84
C GLY A 362 -9.74 -19.47 -0.61
N LEU A 363 -9.43 -20.12 0.51
CA LEU A 363 -10.13 -19.89 1.78
C LEU A 363 -9.24 -19.16 2.79
N TYR A 364 -9.87 -18.27 3.55
CA TYR A 364 -9.39 -17.81 4.84
C TYR A 364 -10.26 -18.44 5.92
N LEU A 365 -9.65 -18.87 7.02
CA LEU A 365 -10.38 -19.51 8.12
C LEU A 365 -10.31 -18.66 9.38
N TRP A 366 -11.45 -18.50 10.04
CA TRP A 366 -11.50 -17.84 11.34
C TRP A 366 -11.02 -18.76 12.47
N TYR A 367 -10.31 -18.17 13.43
CA TYR A 367 -9.83 -18.82 14.65
C TYR A 367 -10.00 -17.93 15.86
N ASN A 368 -10.32 -18.55 16.98
CA ASN A 368 -10.27 -17.88 18.26
C ASN A 368 -8.83 -17.88 18.78
N SER A 369 -8.30 -16.72 19.17
CA SER A 369 -7.01 -16.68 19.89
C SER A 369 -7.12 -17.34 21.26
N ASN A 370 -8.32 -17.34 21.85
CA ASN A 370 -8.56 -17.62 23.26
C ASN A 370 -8.12 -19.01 23.71
N GLY A 371 -7.25 -19.01 24.74
CA GLY A 371 -7.02 -20.12 25.65
C GLY A 371 -7.78 -19.94 26.96
N HIS A 372 -7.40 -18.93 27.77
CA HIS A 372 -7.82 -18.80 29.16
C HIS A 372 -8.13 -17.36 29.63
N TRP A 373 -8.30 -16.41 28.72
CA TRP A 373 -8.40 -14.97 29.08
C TRP A 373 -9.75 -14.32 28.79
N ASN A 374 -10.68 -14.98 28.12
CA ASN A 374 -12.06 -14.49 27.97
C ASN A 374 -13.06 -15.65 27.79
N ASP A 375 -14.35 -15.33 27.66
CA ASP A 375 -15.44 -16.31 27.59
C ASP A 375 -16.00 -16.48 26.16
N ALA A 376 -15.33 -15.93 25.13
CA ALA A 376 -15.82 -15.99 23.75
C ALA A 376 -15.99 -17.46 23.30
N PRO A 377 -17.23 -17.90 22.97
CA PRO A 377 -17.51 -19.32 22.78
C PRO A 377 -17.14 -19.85 21.39
N GLN A 378 -16.95 -18.98 20.40
CA GLN A 378 -16.78 -19.34 19.01
C GLN A 378 -15.52 -20.20 18.80
N GLY A 379 -15.71 -21.34 18.12
CA GLY A 379 -14.66 -22.29 17.74
C GLY A 379 -14.06 -21.99 16.37
N PRO A 380 -12.83 -22.49 16.09
CA PRO A 380 -12.01 -23.35 16.95
C PRO A 380 -11.31 -22.58 18.10
N ARG A 381 -11.29 -23.18 19.31
CA ARG A 381 -10.63 -22.64 20.53
C ARG A 381 -9.46 -23.51 20.97
N GLY A 382 -8.52 -22.96 21.74
CA GLY A 382 -7.41 -23.73 22.32
C GLY A 382 -6.31 -24.13 21.33
N ILE A 383 -6.34 -23.54 20.12
CA ILE A 383 -5.38 -23.83 19.04
C ILE A 383 -4.36 -22.70 18.95
N MET A 384 -4.80 -21.46 18.69
CA MET A 384 -3.88 -20.36 18.40
C MET A 384 -3.04 -19.93 19.60
N ASN A 385 -3.46 -20.21 20.83
CA ASN A 385 -2.69 -19.94 22.05
C ASN A 385 -1.59 -20.96 22.38
N ASP A 386 -1.63 -22.16 21.78
CA ASP A 386 -0.69 -23.24 22.08
C ASP A 386 0.18 -23.54 20.85
N ILE A 387 1.50 -23.48 21.01
CA ILE A 387 2.45 -23.64 19.90
C ILE A 387 2.35 -25.02 19.22
N VAL A 388 2.11 -26.09 19.98
CA VAL A 388 2.08 -27.45 19.42
C VAL A 388 0.82 -27.62 18.57
N ASN A 389 -0.33 -27.21 19.10
CA ASN A 389 -1.59 -27.26 18.38
C ASN A 389 -1.59 -26.31 17.18
N ARG A 390 -1.14 -25.06 17.36
CA ARG A 390 -1.07 -24.06 16.30
C ARG A 390 -0.22 -24.53 15.12
N ARG A 391 0.98 -25.04 15.36
CA ARG A 391 1.86 -25.52 14.27
C ARG A 391 1.29 -26.75 13.58
N LYS A 392 0.67 -27.68 14.32
CA LYS A 392 -0.04 -28.83 13.73
C LYS A 392 -1.20 -28.37 12.83
N GLU A 393 -1.95 -27.38 13.30
CA GLU A 393 -3.08 -26.81 12.56
C GLU A 393 -2.61 -26.11 11.28
N MET A 394 -1.56 -25.29 11.36
CA MET A 394 -1.03 -24.57 10.21
C MET A 394 -0.38 -25.50 9.18
N ALA A 395 0.19 -26.64 9.61
CA ALA A 395 0.62 -27.69 8.70
C ALA A 395 -0.57 -28.28 7.91
N TRP A 396 -1.68 -28.59 8.59
CA TRP A 396 -2.91 -29.03 7.94
C TRP A 396 -3.47 -27.99 6.97
N MET A 397 -3.45 -26.70 7.33
CA MET A 397 -3.87 -25.60 6.46
C MET A 397 -3.03 -25.52 5.19
N LYS A 398 -1.71 -25.64 5.32
CA LYS A 398 -0.78 -25.63 4.19
C LYS A 398 -1.05 -26.79 3.23
N ASP A 399 -1.23 -28.00 3.76
CA ASP A 399 -1.51 -29.21 2.96
C ASP A 399 -2.84 -29.09 2.19
N ASN A 400 -3.81 -28.33 2.73
CA ASN A 400 -5.12 -28.09 2.12
C ASN A 400 -5.22 -26.79 1.32
N GLY A 401 -4.12 -26.05 1.16
CA GLY A 401 -4.08 -24.84 0.32
C GLY A 401 -4.88 -23.65 0.88
N ILE A 402 -5.06 -23.57 2.20
CA ILE A 402 -5.64 -22.40 2.87
C ILE A 402 -4.69 -21.20 2.68
N LEU A 403 -5.24 -20.02 2.39
CA LEU A 403 -4.46 -18.82 2.06
C LEU A 403 -4.08 -18.00 3.30
N GLY A 404 -4.90 -18.06 4.34
CA GLY A 404 -4.66 -17.30 5.55
C GLY A 404 -5.69 -17.55 6.64
N ILE A 405 -5.53 -16.84 7.74
CA ILE A 405 -6.36 -16.94 8.93
C ILE A 405 -6.81 -15.57 9.40
N LYS A 406 -8.02 -15.52 9.97
CA LYS A 406 -8.53 -14.39 10.75
C LYS A 406 -8.55 -14.81 12.21
N VAL A 407 -7.74 -14.19 13.06
CA VAL A 407 -7.60 -14.60 14.47
C VAL A 407 -8.18 -13.52 15.39
N ASP A 408 -9.01 -13.92 16.34
CA ASP A 408 -9.90 -13.02 17.08
C ASP A 408 -9.75 -13.07 18.61
N PHE A 409 -10.28 -12.07 19.31
CA PHE A 409 -10.50 -12.03 20.76
C PHE A 409 -9.25 -12.17 21.64
N PHE A 410 -8.26 -11.31 21.40
CA PHE A 410 -7.02 -11.29 22.16
C PHE A 410 -7.19 -10.74 23.59
N GLY A 411 -6.19 -10.96 24.44
CA GLY A 411 -6.22 -10.60 25.86
C GLY A 411 -5.83 -9.16 26.20
N GLY A 412 -5.76 -8.24 25.24
CA GLY A 412 -5.31 -6.85 25.47
C GLY A 412 -3.84 -6.59 25.13
N ASP A 413 -3.21 -5.63 25.81
CA ASP A 413 -1.97 -4.96 25.41
C ASP A 413 -0.71 -5.37 26.20
N LYS A 414 -0.85 -6.30 27.16
CA LYS A 414 0.27 -6.83 27.94
C LYS A 414 1.34 -7.44 27.04
N GLN A 415 2.60 -7.38 27.47
CA GLN A 415 3.74 -7.96 26.74
C GLN A 415 3.51 -9.45 26.41
N GLU A 416 2.78 -10.18 27.25
CA GLU A 416 2.41 -11.57 26.98
C GLU A 416 1.48 -11.73 25.77
N THR A 417 0.47 -10.88 25.63
CA THR A 417 -0.39 -10.87 24.44
C THR A 417 0.40 -10.45 23.20
N MET A 418 1.31 -9.47 23.34
CA MET A 418 2.20 -9.05 22.25
C MET A 418 3.08 -10.21 21.75
N ARG A 419 3.58 -11.06 22.66
CA ARG A 419 4.28 -12.31 22.30
C ARG A 419 3.37 -13.27 21.54
N LEU A 420 2.12 -13.42 21.93
CA LEU A 420 1.18 -14.28 21.22
C LEU A 420 0.96 -13.82 19.77
N TYR A 421 0.79 -12.53 19.52
CA TYR A 421 0.72 -11.99 18.14
C TYR A 421 1.98 -12.32 17.35
N HIS A 422 3.16 -12.06 17.94
CA HIS A 422 4.45 -12.37 17.33
C HIS A 422 4.58 -13.85 16.96
N ASP A 423 4.25 -14.74 17.89
CA ASP A 423 4.37 -16.19 17.71
C ASP A 423 3.39 -16.72 16.65
N ILE A 424 2.15 -16.22 16.62
CA ILE A 424 1.17 -16.58 15.58
C ILE A 424 1.68 -16.15 14.20
N LEU A 425 2.20 -14.92 14.07
CA LEU A 425 2.73 -14.42 12.80
C LEU A 425 3.95 -15.21 12.34
N ALA A 426 4.90 -15.48 13.24
CA ALA A 426 6.11 -16.25 12.93
C ALA A 426 5.77 -17.68 12.48
N ASP A 427 4.91 -18.38 13.22
CA ASP A 427 4.46 -19.72 12.80
C ASP A 427 3.68 -19.66 11.48
N ALA A 428 2.78 -18.69 11.31
CA ALA A 428 2.03 -18.54 10.06
C ALA A 428 2.96 -18.30 8.86
N ASN A 429 4.07 -17.58 9.04
CA ASN A 429 5.08 -17.38 8.02
C ASN A 429 5.70 -18.73 7.61
N ASP A 430 6.13 -19.57 8.55
CA ASP A 430 6.70 -20.91 8.25
C ASP A 430 5.79 -21.78 7.36
N TYR A 431 4.48 -21.62 7.50
CA TYR A 431 3.47 -22.35 6.74
C TYR A 431 2.89 -21.59 5.54
N GLY A 432 3.34 -20.36 5.28
CA GLY A 432 2.96 -19.58 4.10
C GLY A 432 1.54 -19.01 4.17
N LEU A 433 1.06 -18.67 5.38
CA LEU A 433 -0.28 -18.13 5.64
C LEU A 433 -0.25 -16.62 5.90
N LEU A 434 -1.19 -15.89 5.31
CA LEU A 434 -1.48 -14.50 5.70
C LEU A 434 -2.31 -14.46 6.98
N VAL A 435 -2.12 -13.41 7.80
CA VAL A 435 -2.82 -13.26 9.08
C VAL A 435 -3.56 -11.93 9.15
N VAL A 436 -4.85 -12.00 9.46
CA VAL A 436 -5.71 -10.87 9.82
C VAL A 436 -6.05 -10.97 11.30
N PHE A 437 -5.94 -9.89 12.07
CA PHE A 437 -6.30 -9.86 13.49
C PHE A 437 -7.59 -9.09 13.75
N HIS A 438 -8.50 -9.66 14.54
CA HIS A 438 -9.75 -9.03 15.03
C HIS A 438 -9.82 -9.11 16.55
N GLY A 439 -10.70 -8.31 17.17
CA GLY A 439 -10.80 -8.24 18.63
C GLY A 439 -9.44 -7.99 19.27
N CYS A 440 -8.68 -7.07 18.67
CA CYS A 440 -7.22 -7.00 18.77
C CYS A 440 -6.70 -5.61 19.15
N THR A 441 -5.39 -5.51 19.35
CA THR A 441 -4.70 -4.23 19.50
C THR A 441 -4.47 -3.54 18.15
N LEU A 442 -4.03 -2.27 18.19
CA LEU A 442 -3.57 -1.53 17.01
C LEU A 442 -2.28 -2.14 16.41
N PRO A 443 -2.16 -2.28 15.08
CA PRO A 443 -0.91 -2.66 14.44
C PRO A 443 0.14 -1.54 14.55
N ARG A 444 1.38 -1.90 14.85
CA ARG A 444 2.47 -0.98 15.21
C ARG A 444 3.68 -1.15 14.29
N GLY A 445 3.48 -0.87 13.00
CA GLY A 445 4.47 -1.09 11.95
C GLY A 445 4.53 -2.53 11.43
N TRP A 446 3.50 -3.33 11.73
CA TRP A 446 3.48 -4.77 11.49
C TRP A 446 3.57 -5.16 10.01
N GLU A 447 3.09 -4.32 9.11
CA GLU A 447 3.23 -4.48 7.66
C GLU A 447 4.68 -4.62 7.20
N ARG A 448 5.61 -3.92 7.88
CA ARG A 448 7.04 -3.99 7.59
C ARG A 448 7.75 -5.03 8.46
N MET A 449 7.33 -5.18 9.71
CA MET A 449 7.96 -6.11 10.65
C MET A 449 7.68 -7.58 10.28
N TYR A 450 6.51 -7.86 9.70
CA TYR A 450 6.01 -9.20 9.44
C TYR A 450 5.49 -9.30 7.99
N PRO A 451 6.23 -9.93 7.07
CA PRO A 451 5.86 -10.03 5.67
C PRO A 451 4.49 -10.68 5.40
N ASN A 452 4.01 -11.50 6.33
CA ASN A 452 2.74 -12.23 6.24
C ASN A 452 1.61 -11.63 7.08
N TYR A 453 1.85 -10.48 7.73
CA TYR A 453 0.77 -9.69 8.32
C TYR A 453 -0.04 -9.02 7.20
N ALA A 454 -1.36 -9.26 7.20
CA ALA A 454 -2.27 -8.67 6.23
C ALA A 454 -2.95 -7.42 6.78
N ALA A 455 -3.68 -7.52 7.90
CA ALA A 455 -4.44 -6.41 8.44
C ALA A 455 -4.87 -6.66 9.89
N SER A 456 -5.39 -5.62 10.52
CA SER A 456 -6.03 -5.69 11.83
C SER A 456 -7.35 -4.93 11.81
N GLU A 457 -8.31 -5.33 12.61
CA GLU A 457 -9.53 -4.58 12.91
C GLU A 457 -9.20 -3.33 13.73
N ALA A 458 -9.13 -3.45 15.06
CA ALA A 458 -8.86 -2.39 16.02
C ALA A 458 -9.63 -1.08 15.70
N VAL A 459 -10.92 -1.23 15.40
CA VAL A 459 -11.87 -0.17 15.04
C VAL A 459 -13.28 -0.73 15.21
N LEU A 460 -14.29 0.12 15.41
CA LEU A 460 -15.69 -0.27 15.22
C LEU A 460 -15.92 -0.62 13.74
N ALA A 461 -15.71 -1.88 13.37
CA ALA A 461 -15.80 -2.38 11.99
C ALA A 461 -17.25 -2.54 11.53
N SER A 462 -17.43 -2.97 10.27
CA SER A 462 -18.75 -3.06 9.64
C SER A 462 -19.72 -4.00 10.32
N GLU A 463 -19.25 -4.94 11.14
CA GLU A 463 -20.12 -5.82 11.94
C GLU A 463 -21.05 -5.04 12.86
N ASN A 464 -20.58 -3.90 13.38
CA ASN A 464 -21.39 -3.00 14.18
C ASN A 464 -22.58 -2.41 13.39
N LEU A 465 -22.46 -2.29 12.06
CA LEU A 465 -23.55 -1.87 11.17
C LEU A 465 -24.62 -2.96 11.05
N HIS A 466 -24.23 -4.24 11.13
CA HIS A 466 -25.20 -5.32 11.26
C HIS A 466 -25.88 -5.28 12.64
N PHE A 467 -25.09 -5.17 13.72
CA PHE A 467 -25.59 -5.27 15.09
C PHE A 467 -26.55 -4.15 15.49
N SER A 468 -26.38 -2.93 14.96
CA SER A 468 -27.07 -1.76 15.46
C SER A 468 -27.36 -0.72 14.37
N GLN A 469 -28.60 -0.21 14.37
CA GLN A 469 -28.97 0.94 13.55
C GLN A 469 -28.15 2.19 13.91
N GLY A 470 -27.78 2.39 15.18
CA GLY A 470 -26.98 3.54 15.58
C GLY A 470 -25.60 3.59 14.93
N SER A 471 -25.01 2.43 14.62
CA SER A 471 -23.77 2.33 13.86
C SER A 471 -23.98 2.69 12.39
N CYS A 472 -25.09 2.25 11.78
CA CYS A 472 -25.48 2.68 10.44
C CYS A 472 -25.71 4.19 10.35
N ASP A 473 -26.28 4.80 11.40
CA ASP A 473 -26.52 6.24 11.45
C ASP A 473 -25.19 7.02 11.58
N ALA A 474 -24.18 6.43 12.21
CA ALA A 474 -22.85 7.01 12.40
C ALA A 474 -21.83 6.67 11.29
N GLU A 475 -22.19 5.81 10.33
CA GLU A 475 -21.27 5.27 9.31
C GLU A 475 -20.53 6.38 8.54
N ALA A 476 -21.25 7.41 8.07
CA ALA A 476 -20.65 8.51 7.33
C ALA A 476 -19.64 9.31 8.17
N MET A 477 -19.98 9.58 9.44
CA MET A 477 -19.08 10.28 10.36
C MET A 477 -17.80 9.47 10.58
N ASN A 478 -17.94 8.17 10.83
CA ASN A 478 -16.84 7.24 11.03
C ASN A 478 -15.93 7.13 9.79
N ALA A 479 -16.50 7.05 8.59
CA ALA A 479 -15.75 7.08 7.34
C ALA A 479 -14.96 8.37 7.11
N CYS A 480 -15.42 9.49 7.68
CA CYS A 480 -14.74 10.78 7.63
C CYS A 480 -13.63 10.94 8.69
N ILE A 481 -13.40 9.98 9.59
CA ILE A 481 -12.31 10.04 10.59
C ILE A 481 -11.34 8.86 10.50
N HIS A 482 -11.81 7.65 10.21
CA HIS A 482 -10.93 6.48 10.13
C HIS A 482 -9.70 6.63 9.22
N PRO A 483 -9.80 7.13 7.96
CA PRO A 483 -8.63 7.31 7.10
C PRO A 483 -7.70 8.42 7.56
N LEU A 484 -8.13 9.28 8.50
CA LEU A 484 -7.37 10.40 9.02
C LEU A 484 -6.70 10.09 10.37
N VAL A 485 -7.10 8.99 11.02
CA VAL A 485 -6.63 8.59 12.36
C VAL A 485 -6.26 7.10 12.37
N ARG A 486 -7.20 6.18 12.65
CA ARG A 486 -6.92 4.74 12.78
C ARG A 486 -6.16 4.14 11.60
N ASN A 487 -6.58 4.42 10.37
CA ASN A 487 -6.04 3.80 9.17
C ASN A 487 -4.82 4.53 8.60
N THR A 488 -4.43 5.68 9.19
CA THR A 488 -3.18 6.35 8.79
C THR A 488 -1.95 5.60 9.31
N VAL A 489 -2.05 4.94 10.47
CA VAL A 489 -0.88 4.28 11.09
C VAL A 489 -0.75 2.79 10.74
N GLY A 490 -1.74 2.22 10.06
CA GLY A 490 -1.73 0.82 9.64
C GLY A 490 -3.04 0.37 8.99
N SER A 491 -2.98 -0.80 8.38
CA SER A 491 -4.08 -1.46 7.67
C SER A 491 -5.29 -1.66 8.60
N MET A 492 -6.49 -1.52 8.03
CA MET A 492 -7.76 -1.57 8.74
C MET A 492 -8.70 -2.52 8.00
N ASP A 493 -8.87 -3.72 8.54
CA ASP A 493 -9.85 -4.68 8.02
C ASP A 493 -11.24 -4.30 8.49
N PHE A 494 -11.86 -3.35 7.79
CA PHE A 494 -13.18 -2.83 8.14
C PHE A 494 -14.33 -3.77 7.75
N GLY A 495 -14.11 -4.66 6.78
CA GLY A 495 -15.12 -5.62 6.31
C GLY A 495 -16.36 -5.04 5.62
N GLY A 496 -16.35 -3.75 5.23
CA GLY A 496 -17.54 -3.00 4.79
C GLY A 496 -17.78 -2.96 3.27
N SER A 497 -18.19 -1.78 2.76
CA SER A 497 -18.62 -1.56 1.36
C SER A 497 -19.83 -2.41 0.93
N ALA A 498 -20.80 -2.54 1.84
CA ALA A 498 -22.04 -3.29 1.58
C ALA A 498 -22.93 -2.59 0.52
N LEU A 499 -23.48 -3.37 -0.40
CA LEU A 499 -24.48 -2.91 -1.37
C LEU A 499 -25.92 -3.25 -0.95
N ASN A 500 -26.11 -4.21 -0.04
CA ASN A 500 -27.42 -4.41 0.58
C ASN A 500 -27.92 -3.12 1.26
N ARG A 501 -29.23 -2.87 1.16
CA ARG A 501 -29.91 -1.77 1.86
C ARG A 501 -30.17 -2.13 3.32
N TYR A 502 -30.36 -3.42 3.59
CA TYR A 502 -30.58 -3.96 4.93
C TYR A 502 -29.59 -5.08 5.21
N TYR A 503 -29.02 -5.10 6.41
CA TYR A 503 -28.06 -6.10 6.85
C TYR A 503 -28.77 -7.44 7.17
N ASN A 504 -29.20 -8.14 6.13
CA ASN A 504 -29.74 -9.50 6.17
C ASN A 504 -29.62 -10.16 4.78
N ALA A 505 -29.71 -11.49 4.75
CA ALA A 505 -29.43 -12.32 3.57
C ALA A 505 -30.38 -12.14 2.38
N ASP A 506 -31.63 -11.71 2.62
CA ASP A 506 -32.65 -11.50 1.59
C ASP A 506 -32.85 -10.02 1.25
N ASN A 507 -32.00 -9.14 1.79
CA ASN A 507 -32.05 -7.68 1.64
C ASN A 507 -33.46 -7.09 1.94
N ALA A 508 -34.22 -7.79 2.78
CA ALA A 508 -35.59 -7.44 3.13
C ALA A 508 -35.62 -6.26 4.12
N PRO A 509 -36.69 -5.47 4.18
CA PRO A 509 -36.77 -4.27 5.02
C PRO A 509 -36.92 -4.58 6.53
N ARG A 510 -35.89 -5.20 7.11
CA ARG A 510 -35.80 -5.65 8.51
C ARG A 510 -34.35 -5.63 9.00
N GLY A 511 -34.16 -5.54 10.31
CA GLY A 511 -32.82 -5.35 10.89
C GLY A 511 -32.26 -3.96 10.59
N SER A 512 -30.94 -3.81 10.74
CA SER A 512 -30.25 -2.54 10.52
C SER A 512 -30.29 -2.14 9.04
N LYS A 513 -30.61 -0.87 8.78
CA LYS A 513 -30.70 -0.26 7.46
C LYS A 513 -29.46 0.60 7.20
N ARG A 514 -28.81 0.38 6.07
CA ARG A 514 -27.73 1.25 5.58
C ARG A 514 -28.28 2.64 5.26
N MET A 515 -27.60 3.67 5.76
CA MET A 515 -28.01 5.08 5.59
C MET A 515 -27.22 5.81 4.50
N THR A 516 -26.14 5.18 4.02
CA THR A 516 -25.23 5.68 2.99
C THR A 516 -25.61 5.20 1.61
N SER A 517 -25.17 5.93 0.57
CA SER A 517 -25.45 5.59 -0.83
C SER A 517 -24.57 4.45 -1.34
N ASP A 518 -24.92 3.88 -2.50
CA ASP A 518 -24.07 2.89 -3.19
C ASP A 518 -22.72 3.51 -3.59
N VAL A 519 -22.71 4.78 -4.03
CA VAL A 519 -21.46 5.47 -4.38
C VAL A 519 -20.58 5.71 -3.14
N PHE A 520 -21.18 5.95 -1.97
CA PHE A 520 -20.45 5.98 -0.71
C PHE A 520 -19.78 4.63 -0.42
N ALA A 521 -20.46 3.51 -0.64
CA ALA A 521 -19.88 2.17 -0.48
C ALA A 521 -18.68 1.95 -1.43
N LEU A 522 -18.76 2.45 -2.68
CA LEU A 522 -17.64 2.41 -3.63
C LEU A 522 -16.47 3.29 -3.17
N ALA A 523 -16.76 4.51 -2.68
CA ALA A 523 -15.75 5.42 -2.19
C ALA A 523 -15.01 4.85 -0.97
N THR A 524 -15.72 4.20 -0.04
CA THR A 524 -15.11 3.57 1.14
C THR A 524 -14.24 2.37 0.81
N ALA A 525 -14.50 1.64 -0.29
CA ALA A 525 -13.61 0.59 -0.78
C ALA A 525 -12.22 1.13 -1.17
N VAL A 526 -12.13 2.42 -1.52
CA VAL A 526 -10.87 3.12 -1.81
C VAL A 526 -10.32 3.81 -0.56
N LEU A 527 -11.16 4.43 0.28
CA LEU A 527 -10.71 5.14 1.48
C LEU A 527 -10.08 4.21 2.52
N PHE A 528 -10.71 3.07 2.79
CA PHE A 528 -10.26 2.14 3.82
C PHE A 528 -9.19 1.21 3.25
N GLN A 529 -7.94 1.43 3.65
CA GLN A 529 -6.81 0.64 3.21
C GLN A 529 -6.70 -0.66 4.01
N SER A 530 -6.75 -1.77 3.28
CA SER A 530 -6.30 -3.09 3.72
C SER A 530 -5.82 -3.85 2.49
N PRO A 531 -4.69 -4.56 2.52
CA PRO A 531 -4.24 -5.37 1.39
C PRO A 531 -5.15 -6.58 1.14
N VAL A 532 -5.76 -7.13 2.19
CA VAL A 532 -6.76 -8.20 2.10
C VAL A 532 -8.11 -7.61 2.50
N GLN A 533 -9.02 -7.50 1.55
CA GLN A 533 -10.36 -6.92 1.77
C GLN A 533 -11.43 -7.99 1.61
N HIS A 534 -12.03 -8.41 2.71
CA HIS A 534 -13.24 -9.22 2.66
C HIS A 534 -14.46 -8.30 2.70
N PHE A 535 -14.94 -7.87 1.53
CA PHE A 535 -16.04 -6.92 1.43
C PHE A 535 -17.38 -7.55 1.85
N ALA A 536 -18.27 -6.74 2.44
CA ALA A 536 -19.64 -7.09 2.80
C ALA A 536 -20.60 -7.18 1.60
N LEU A 537 -20.15 -7.81 0.51
CA LEU A 537 -21.00 -8.14 -0.62
C LEU A 537 -21.68 -9.49 -0.42
N ALA A 538 -22.89 -9.62 -0.94
CA ALA A 538 -23.67 -10.85 -0.91
C ALA A 538 -24.00 -11.35 -2.32
N PRO A 539 -24.20 -12.66 -2.52
CA PRO A 539 -24.51 -13.22 -3.84
C PRO A 539 -25.72 -12.59 -4.54
N ASN A 540 -26.74 -12.14 -3.80
CA ASN A 540 -27.91 -11.45 -4.36
C ASN A 540 -27.55 -10.11 -5.03
N ASN A 541 -26.39 -9.52 -4.72
CA ASN A 541 -25.96 -8.26 -5.33
C ASN A 541 -25.65 -8.39 -6.82
N LEU A 542 -25.43 -9.59 -7.35
CA LEU A 542 -25.36 -9.81 -8.80
C LEU A 542 -26.70 -9.57 -9.50
N ASP A 543 -27.81 -9.62 -8.76
CA ASP A 543 -29.17 -9.47 -9.30
C ASP A 543 -29.83 -8.15 -8.86
N ASP A 544 -29.59 -7.70 -7.62
CA ASP A 544 -30.32 -6.57 -7.01
C ASP A 544 -29.54 -5.25 -6.89
N ALA A 545 -28.22 -5.27 -7.04
CA ALA A 545 -27.40 -4.06 -7.03
C ALA A 545 -27.22 -3.51 -8.45
N PRO A 546 -26.94 -2.20 -8.62
CA PRO A 546 -26.69 -1.65 -9.94
C PRO A 546 -25.45 -2.26 -10.61
N ASP A 547 -25.53 -2.59 -11.91
CA ASP A 547 -24.41 -3.18 -12.67
C ASP A 547 -23.11 -2.36 -12.56
N TRP A 548 -23.21 -1.03 -12.63
CA TRP A 548 -22.05 -0.14 -12.51
C TRP A 548 -21.36 -0.23 -11.14
N ALA A 549 -22.10 -0.56 -10.08
CA ALA A 549 -21.53 -0.75 -8.74
C ALA A 549 -20.81 -2.10 -8.67
N ILE A 550 -21.41 -3.15 -9.22
CA ILE A 550 -20.79 -4.48 -9.32
C ILE A 550 -19.52 -4.44 -10.16
N GLU A 551 -19.55 -3.81 -11.34
CA GLU A 551 -18.37 -3.62 -12.19
C GLU A 551 -17.23 -2.94 -11.44
N PHE A 552 -17.52 -1.82 -10.76
CA PHE A 552 -16.52 -1.14 -9.94
C PHE A 552 -15.93 -2.06 -8.86
N MET A 553 -16.77 -2.81 -8.14
CA MET A 553 -16.29 -3.71 -7.08
C MET A 553 -15.44 -4.87 -7.63
N LYS A 554 -15.74 -5.35 -8.85
CA LYS A 554 -14.87 -6.31 -9.56
C LYS A 554 -13.48 -5.75 -9.86
N GLU A 555 -13.34 -4.44 -10.03
CA GLU A 555 -12.09 -3.84 -10.54
C GLU A 555 -11.28 -3.06 -9.50
N VAL A 556 -11.92 -2.54 -8.45
CA VAL A 556 -11.22 -1.76 -7.41
C VAL A 556 -10.08 -2.59 -6.79
N PRO A 557 -8.86 -2.05 -6.66
CA PRO A 557 -7.72 -2.77 -6.11
C PRO A 557 -7.69 -2.66 -4.57
N THR A 558 -6.84 -3.47 -3.93
CA THR A 558 -6.61 -3.44 -2.47
C THR A 558 -5.22 -2.93 -2.08
N THR A 559 -4.35 -2.70 -3.08
CA THR A 559 -2.97 -2.24 -2.89
C THR A 559 -2.75 -0.96 -3.66
N TRP A 560 -1.84 -0.11 -3.17
CA TRP A 560 -1.69 1.25 -3.68
C TRP A 560 -0.22 1.58 -3.94
N THR A 561 0.05 2.12 -5.12
CA THR A 561 1.33 2.72 -5.45
C THR A 561 1.54 4.01 -4.66
N GLU A 562 0.47 4.80 -4.47
CA GLU A 562 0.53 6.13 -3.89
C GLU A 562 -0.82 6.54 -3.29
N THR A 563 -0.78 7.33 -2.23
CA THR A 563 -1.95 7.98 -1.61
C THR A 563 -1.67 9.47 -1.47
N ARG A 564 -2.64 10.31 -1.81
CA ARG A 564 -2.62 11.77 -1.63
C ARG A 564 -3.88 12.21 -0.90
N PHE A 565 -3.73 12.95 0.18
CA PHE A 565 -4.83 13.68 0.78
C PHE A 565 -5.11 14.95 -0.04
N ILE A 566 -6.38 15.21 -0.33
CA ILE A 566 -6.78 16.38 -1.14
C ILE A 566 -7.35 17.46 -0.22
N GLU A 567 -8.46 17.15 0.47
CA GLU A 567 -9.09 18.04 1.44
C GLU A 567 -10.02 17.24 2.35
N GLY A 568 -10.38 17.79 3.51
CA GLY A 568 -11.25 17.11 4.46
C GLY A 568 -11.21 17.70 5.86
N TYR A 569 -12.11 17.23 6.71
CA TYR A 569 -12.16 17.54 8.12
C TYR A 569 -12.68 16.32 8.91
N PRO A 570 -11.98 15.86 9.97
CA PRO A 570 -12.33 14.64 10.69
C PRO A 570 -13.78 14.62 11.15
N GLY A 571 -14.50 13.57 10.76
CA GLY A 571 -15.91 13.36 11.10
C GLY A 571 -16.92 14.15 10.27
N LYS A 572 -16.47 15.01 9.34
CA LYS A 572 -17.35 15.84 8.50
C LYS A 572 -17.32 15.46 7.02
N TYR A 573 -16.15 15.45 6.39
CA TYR A 573 -15.98 15.02 5.00
C TYR A 573 -14.51 14.69 4.74
N VAL A 574 -14.24 13.85 3.75
CA VAL A 574 -12.88 13.54 3.32
C VAL A 574 -12.83 13.36 1.82
N VAL A 575 -11.76 13.87 1.20
CA VAL A 575 -11.39 13.66 -0.20
C VAL A 575 -9.95 13.17 -0.25
N MET A 576 -9.74 12.03 -0.91
CA MET A 576 -8.45 11.37 -1.04
C MET A 576 -8.29 10.84 -2.46
N ALA A 577 -7.06 10.82 -2.95
CA ALA A 577 -6.70 10.15 -4.19
C ALA A 577 -5.76 8.98 -3.89
N ARG A 578 -6.01 7.81 -4.47
CA ARG A 578 -5.07 6.70 -4.44
C ARG A 578 -4.78 6.19 -5.84
N ARG A 579 -3.54 5.78 -6.08
CA ARG A 579 -3.11 5.23 -7.37
C ARG A 579 -2.75 3.77 -7.24
N HIS A 580 -3.22 2.96 -8.19
CA HIS A 580 -2.79 1.59 -8.41
C HIS A 580 -2.26 1.46 -9.84
N GLY A 581 -0.96 1.24 -10.00
CA GLY A 581 -0.32 1.27 -11.32
C GLY A 581 -0.51 2.62 -12.00
N ALA A 582 -1.23 2.64 -13.13
CA ALA A 582 -1.56 3.83 -13.91
C ALA A 582 -2.96 4.42 -13.59
N THR A 583 -3.75 3.73 -12.76
CA THR A 583 -5.13 4.14 -12.43
C THR A 583 -5.17 4.89 -11.12
N TRP A 584 -5.67 6.12 -11.16
CA TRP A 584 -6.03 6.95 -10.03
C TRP A 584 -7.51 6.78 -9.68
N TYR A 585 -7.79 6.69 -8.39
CA TYR A 585 -9.10 6.70 -7.79
C TYR A 585 -9.17 7.91 -6.87
N ILE A 586 -9.89 8.95 -7.28
CA ILE A 586 -10.13 10.16 -6.48
C ILE A 586 -11.52 10.04 -5.90
N VAL A 587 -11.60 9.94 -4.57
CA VAL A 587 -12.84 9.62 -3.87
C VAL A 587 -13.13 10.64 -2.80
N GLY A 588 -14.40 10.83 -2.49
CA GLY A 588 -14.78 11.57 -1.29
C GLY A 588 -16.16 11.21 -0.78
N VAL A 589 -16.34 11.41 0.52
CA VAL A 589 -17.59 11.15 1.25
C VAL A 589 -17.94 12.33 2.15
N ASN A 590 -19.22 12.48 2.46
CA ASN A 590 -19.73 13.59 3.26
C ASN A 590 -20.67 13.11 4.39
N ALA A 591 -20.37 13.53 5.61
CA ALA A 591 -21.17 13.33 6.82
C ALA A 591 -21.86 14.61 7.31
N ASP A 592 -21.51 15.79 6.77
CA ASP A 592 -22.19 17.03 7.13
C ASP A 592 -23.65 17.03 6.70
N ASP A 593 -24.48 17.75 7.45
CA ASP A 593 -25.91 17.89 7.18
C ASP A 593 -26.23 18.60 5.84
N LYS A 594 -25.25 19.28 5.25
CA LYS A 594 -25.40 20.01 3.99
C LYS A 594 -24.58 19.35 2.90
N ALA A 595 -25.11 19.39 1.68
CA ALA A 595 -24.37 18.97 0.50
C ALA A 595 -23.08 19.81 0.35
N ARG A 596 -21.98 19.13 0.04
CA ARG A 596 -20.66 19.74 -0.18
C ARG A 596 -20.42 19.90 -1.68
N ASN A 597 -20.22 21.12 -2.15
CA ASN A 597 -19.86 21.41 -3.53
C ASN A 597 -18.34 21.55 -3.63
N LEU A 598 -17.69 20.60 -4.28
CA LEU A 598 -16.23 20.48 -4.36
C LEU A 598 -15.76 20.72 -5.79
N THR A 599 -14.56 21.27 -5.92
CA THR A 599 -13.86 21.43 -7.21
C THR A 599 -12.56 20.64 -7.14
N ILE A 600 -12.59 19.46 -7.75
CA ILE A 600 -11.49 18.49 -7.70
C ILE A 600 -10.52 18.80 -8.83
N GLU A 601 -9.26 19.01 -8.49
CA GLU A 601 -8.17 19.10 -9.47
C GLU A 601 -7.74 17.71 -9.90
N ILE A 602 -7.75 17.46 -11.21
CA ILE A 602 -7.35 16.19 -11.79
C ILE A 602 -5.82 16.20 -11.95
N PRO A 603 -5.11 15.17 -11.43
CA PRO A 603 -3.67 15.04 -11.59
C PRO A 603 -3.25 15.15 -13.05
N ASP A 604 -2.13 15.84 -13.32
CA ASP A 604 -1.62 16.08 -14.67
C ASP A 604 -1.48 14.77 -15.45
N GLU A 605 -1.08 13.68 -14.77
CA GLU A 605 -0.84 12.36 -15.34
C GLU A 605 -2.07 11.71 -15.97
N ILE A 606 -3.28 12.12 -15.56
CA ILE A 606 -4.55 11.56 -16.05
C ILE A 606 -5.48 12.62 -16.64
N ARG A 607 -5.01 13.87 -16.77
CA ARG A 607 -5.82 14.99 -17.24
C ARG A 607 -6.40 14.77 -18.65
N ASN A 608 -5.69 14.00 -19.48
CA ASN A 608 -6.08 13.70 -20.86
C ASN A 608 -6.68 12.29 -21.01
N SER A 609 -6.74 11.49 -19.94
CA SER A 609 -7.30 10.14 -19.98
C SER A 609 -8.84 10.18 -19.95
N PRO A 610 -9.53 9.16 -20.49
CA PRO A 610 -10.95 8.97 -20.24
C PRO A 610 -11.22 8.85 -18.74
N LEU A 611 -12.13 9.69 -18.22
CA LEU A 611 -12.53 9.66 -16.81
C LEU A 611 -13.97 9.18 -16.68
N GLU A 612 -14.22 8.39 -15.65
CA GLU A 612 -15.56 8.07 -15.16
C GLU A 612 -15.80 8.77 -13.83
N LEU A 613 -17.01 9.30 -13.66
CA LEU A 613 -17.51 9.87 -12.42
C LEU A 613 -18.70 9.03 -11.94
N TYR A 614 -18.54 8.47 -10.75
CA TYR A 614 -19.61 7.91 -9.93
C TYR A 614 -20.04 9.00 -8.95
N SER A 615 -21.31 9.36 -8.94
CA SER A 615 -21.82 10.44 -8.08
C SER A 615 -23.28 10.25 -7.73
N ASP A 616 -23.66 10.68 -6.54
CA ASP A 616 -25.03 10.69 -6.06
C ASP A 616 -25.82 11.94 -6.49
N ASP A 617 -27.13 11.78 -6.69
CA ASP A 617 -28.08 12.89 -6.64
C ASP A 617 -28.45 13.25 -5.19
N SER A 618 -29.28 14.29 -4.99
CA SER A 618 -29.69 14.74 -3.65
C SER A 618 -30.50 13.72 -2.85
N SER A 619 -31.01 12.67 -3.50
CA SER A 619 -31.78 11.59 -2.89
C SER A 619 -30.96 10.32 -2.70
N LEU A 620 -29.63 10.40 -2.87
CA LEU A 620 -28.69 9.28 -2.78
C LEU A 620 -28.86 8.21 -3.86
N ASN A 621 -29.44 8.58 -5.01
CA ASN A 621 -29.41 7.71 -6.18
C ASN A 621 -28.07 7.90 -6.90
N GLY A 622 -27.25 6.85 -6.87
CA GLY A 622 -25.97 6.81 -7.55
C GLY A 622 -26.09 6.66 -9.06
N SER A 623 -25.11 7.19 -9.79
CA SER A 623 -24.98 6.99 -11.23
C SER A 623 -23.50 6.99 -11.64
N ARG A 624 -23.20 6.30 -12.75
CA ARG A 624 -21.91 6.35 -13.46
C ARG A 624 -22.07 7.16 -14.74
N LYS A 625 -21.15 8.08 -15.01
CA LYS A 625 -21.06 8.81 -16.28
C LYS A 625 -19.62 9.08 -16.67
N SER A 626 -19.33 9.14 -17.97
CA SER A 626 -18.07 9.71 -18.44
C SER A 626 -17.99 11.19 -18.07
N CYS A 627 -16.82 11.66 -17.68
CA CYS A 627 -16.56 13.07 -17.44
C CYS A 627 -15.23 13.50 -18.07
N ARG A 628 -15.01 14.81 -18.18
CA ARG A 628 -13.77 15.41 -18.62
C ARG A 628 -13.46 16.61 -17.74
N PRO A 629 -12.18 16.88 -17.44
CA PRO A 629 -11.82 18.09 -16.71
C PRO A 629 -12.13 19.35 -17.54
N ASP A 630 -12.35 20.47 -16.86
CA ASP A 630 -12.43 21.78 -17.49
C ASP A 630 -11.06 22.22 -18.07
N LYS A 631 -11.01 23.38 -18.74
CA LYS A 631 -9.76 23.91 -19.32
C LYS A 631 -8.63 24.13 -18.30
N LYS A 632 -8.93 24.11 -17.01
CA LYS A 632 -7.96 24.23 -15.92
C LYS A 632 -7.68 22.88 -15.24
N GLY A 633 -8.13 21.77 -15.81
CA GLY A 633 -7.88 20.45 -15.25
C GLY A 633 -8.83 20.06 -14.11
N ARG A 634 -10.02 20.66 -13.98
CA ARG A 634 -10.88 20.45 -12.78
C ARG A 634 -12.23 19.83 -13.08
N VAL A 635 -12.73 19.02 -12.14
CA VAL A 635 -14.07 18.42 -12.16
C VAL A 635 -14.87 18.92 -10.95
N LYS A 636 -16.10 19.37 -11.18
CA LYS A 636 -17.00 19.80 -10.10
C LYS A 636 -17.90 18.65 -9.67
N VAL A 637 -18.04 18.45 -8.37
CA VAL A 637 -18.91 17.42 -7.77
C VAL A 637 -19.73 18.03 -6.63
N SER A 638 -20.94 17.51 -6.43
CA SER A 638 -21.79 17.82 -5.29
C SER A 638 -22.01 16.53 -4.51
N VAL A 639 -21.73 16.54 -3.20
CA VAL A 639 -21.77 15.35 -2.35
C VAL A 639 -22.83 15.55 -1.26
N PRO A 640 -24.00 14.91 -1.33
CA PRO A 640 -25.03 15.01 -0.29
C PRO A 640 -24.56 14.35 1.02
N LYS A 641 -25.27 14.60 2.12
CA LYS A 641 -25.05 13.88 3.38
C LYS A 641 -25.20 12.38 3.14
N ASN A 642 -24.29 11.57 3.68
CA ASN A 642 -24.21 10.11 3.51
C ASN A 642 -23.95 9.66 2.06
N GLY A 643 -23.62 10.58 1.17
CA GLY A 643 -23.23 10.29 -0.21
C GLY A 643 -21.73 10.31 -0.41
N GLY A 644 -21.32 9.98 -1.63
CA GLY A 644 -19.94 10.02 -2.06
C GLY A 644 -19.78 10.32 -3.55
N PHE A 645 -18.53 10.37 -3.98
CA PHE A 645 -18.16 10.36 -5.38
C PHE A 645 -16.89 9.54 -5.59
N VAL A 646 -16.72 9.04 -6.81
CA VAL A 646 -15.49 8.42 -7.30
C VAL A 646 -15.18 8.96 -8.69
N ILE A 647 -13.98 9.50 -8.89
CA ILE A 647 -13.43 9.80 -10.21
C ILE A 647 -12.30 8.81 -10.47
N VAL A 648 -12.37 8.09 -11.58
CA VAL A 648 -11.36 7.09 -11.96
C VAL A 648 -10.98 7.27 -13.43
N ASN A 649 -9.69 7.19 -13.74
CA ASN A 649 -9.27 7.05 -15.14
C ASN A 649 -9.29 5.58 -15.55
N ARG A 650 -9.88 5.28 -16.69
CA ARG A 650 -9.82 3.94 -17.26
C ARG A 650 -9.04 3.97 -18.56
N PRO A 651 -8.10 3.03 -18.79
CA PRO A 651 -7.58 2.83 -20.13
C PRO A 651 -8.75 2.51 -21.06
N ASP A 652 -8.71 3.02 -22.29
CA ASP A 652 -9.71 2.68 -23.30
C ASP A 652 -9.56 1.17 -23.63
N PRO A 653 -10.54 0.33 -23.27
CA PRO A 653 -10.43 -1.11 -23.52
C PRO A 653 -10.39 -1.44 -25.00
N ASP A 654 -10.89 -0.55 -25.86
CA ASP A 654 -10.84 -0.69 -27.32
C ASP A 654 -9.52 -0.20 -27.93
N PHE A 655 -8.58 0.33 -27.14
CA PHE A 655 -7.24 0.69 -27.61
C PHE A 655 -6.22 -0.40 -27.23
N HIS A 656 -5.97 -1.32 -28.17
CA HIS A 656 -5.06 -2.45 -27.95
C HIS A 656 -3.62 -2.04 -28.26
N VAL A 657 -2.71 -2.15 -27.29
CA VAL A 657 -1.30 -1.77 -27.41
C VAL A 657 -0.41 -3.00 -27.49
N TYR A 658 0.59 -2.99 -28.37
CA TYR A 658 1.55 -4.08 -28.55
C TYR A 658 2.98 -3.58 -28.39
N LEU A 659 3.75 -4.30 -27.58
CA LEU A 659 5.16 -3.99 -27.31
C LEU A 659 6.03 -4.70 -28.34
N CYS A 660 6.81 -3.94 -29.11
CA CYS A 660 7.69 -4.46 -30.16
C CYS A 660 9.14 -4.30 -29.70
N LEU A 661 9.90 -5.39 -29.68
CA LEU A 661 11.30 -5.36 -29.29
C LEU A 661 12.17 -6.35 -30.08
N GLY A 662 13.46 -6.04 -30.19
CA GLY A 662 14.41 -6.87 -30.91
C GLY A 662 15.63 -6.12 -31.41
N GLN A 663 16.24 -6.66 -32.47
CA GLN A 663 17.40 -6.08 -33.15
C GLN A 663 17.04 -5.48 -34.52
N SER A 664 17.96 -5.52 -35.48
CA SER A 664 17.93 -4.79 -36.75
C SER A 664 16.69 -5.06 -37.60
N ASN A 665 16.17 -6.30 -37.60
CA ASN A 665 14.92 -6.62 -38.29
C ASN A 665 13.68 -5.98 -37.62
N MET A 666 13.60 -5.91 -36.28
CA MET A 666 12.52 -5.18 -35.58
C MET A 666 12.69 -3.65 -35.67
N GLU A 667 13.94 -3.18 -35.67
CA GLU A 667 14.31 -1.77 -35.82
C GLU A 667 13.94 -1.23 -37.21
N GLY A 668 14.03 -2.09 -38.22
CA GLY A 668 13.66 -1.83 -39.61
C GLY A 668 14.87 -1.43 -40.45
N ASN A 669 15.45 -2.38 -41.18
CA ASN A 669 16.61 -2.14 -42.05
C ASN A 669 16.22 -1.67 -43.46
N ALA A 670 15.18 -2.26 -44.05
CA ALA A 670 14.80 -1.96 -45.43
C ALA A 670 14.15 -0.57 -45.53
N ARG A 671 14.56 0.22 -46.51
CA ARG A 671 13.90 1.50 -46.79
C ARG A 671 12.43 1.28 -47.13
N TYR A 672 11.53 1.99 -46.45
CA TYR A 672 10.12 1.98 -46.79
C TYR A 672 9.89 2.64 -48.17
N GLU A 673 8.92 2.12 -48.90
CA GLU A 673 8.54 2.52 -50.26
C GLU A 673 7.30 3.44 -50.22
N PRO A 674 6.94 4.14 -51.31
CA PRO A 674 5.80 5.07 -51.31
C PRO A 674 4.49 4.47 -50.76
N GLN A 675 4.22 3.20 -51.07
CA GLN A 675 3.01 2.49 -50.60
C GLN A 675 2.94 2.32 -49.08
N ASP A 676 4.08 2.33 -48.39
CA ASP A 676 4.13 2.18 -46.94
C ASP A 676 3.79 3.50 -46.22
N THR A 677 3.74 4.63 -46.93
CA THR A 677 3.47 5.96 -46.33
C THR A 677 2.06 6.47 -46.56
N ILE A 678 1.27 5.78 -47.39
CA ILE A 678 -0.09 6.16 -47.75
C ILE A 678 -1.12 5.22 -47.11
N ALA A 679 -2.36 5.70 -47.01
CA ALA A 679 -3.51 4.92 -46.56
C ALA A 679 -3.32 4.20 -45.21
N VAL A 680 -2.64 4.84 -44.25
CA VAL A 680 -2.56 4.36 -42.87
C VAL A 680 -3.85 4.74 -42.15
N ASP A 681 -4.63 3.74 -41.74
CA ASP A 681 -5.87 3.93 -40.98
C ASP A 681 -5.56 4.71 -39.68
N GLU A 682 -6.35 5.74 -39.37
CA GLU A 682 -6.17 6.60 -38.19
C GLU A 682 -6.29 5.84 -36.87
N ARG A 683 -6.87 4.64 -36.88
CA ARG A 683 -6.93 3.72 -35.74
C ARG A 683 -5.59 3.03 -35.47
N PHE A 684 -4.60 3.10 -36.37
CA PHE A 684 -3.27 2.57 -36.17
C PHE A 684 -2.30 3.65 -35.68
N LEU A 685 -1.90 3.55 -34.42
CA LEU A 685 -1.09 4.53 -33.71
C LEU A 685 0.27 3.96 -33.31
N MET A 686 1.25 4.85 -33.17
CA MET A 686 2.58 4.53 -32.66
C MET A 686 2.95 5.51 -31.55
N MET A 687 3.52 5.01 -30.45
CA MET A 687 4.10 5.85 -29.41
C MET A 687 5.59 6.00 -29.66
N ALA A 688 6.07 7.23 -29.79
CA ALA A 688 7.49 7.47 -30.01
C ALA A 688 8.29 7.08 -28.77
N ALA A 689 9.17 6.08 -28.91
CA ALA A 689 10.03 5.65 -27.81
C ALA A 689 11.25 6.56 -27.64
N VAL A 690 11.54 7.46 -28.59
CA VAL A 690 12.60 8.48 -28.58
C VAL A 690 12.09 9.74 -29.28
N ASP A 691 12.74 10.88 -29.07
CA ASP A 691 12.44 12.08 -29.86
C ASP A 691 12.88 11.90 -31.32
N MET A 692 12.00 12.24 -32.26
CA MET A 692 12.24 12.21 -33.72
C MET A 692 11.92 13.58 -34.33
N PRO A 693 12.77 14.59 -34.09
CA PRO A 693 12.51 15.99 -34.47
C PRO A 693 12.21 16.17 -35.97
N ARG A 694 12.79 15.38 -36.88
CA ARG A 694 12.49 15.49 -38.32
C ARG A 694 11.03 15.20 -38.67
N PHE A 695 10.35 14.42 -37.84
CA PHE A 695 8.93 14.09 -38.00
C PHE A 695 8.04 14.83 -37.00
N GLY A 696 8.62 15.71 -36.16
CA GLY A 696 7.89 16.41 -35.10
C GLY A 696 7.31 15.47 -34.04
N ARG A 697 7.92 14.29 -33.84
CA ARG A 697 7.46 13.31 -32.86
C ARG A 697 8.27 13.39 -31.58
N LEU A 698 7.60 13.53 -30.44
CA LEU A 698 8.21 13.61 -29.11
C LEU A 698 8.03 12.29 -28.38
N LYS A 699 9.03 11.91 -27.59
CA LYS A 699 9.00 10.71 -26.76
C LYS A 699 7.77 10.68 -25.86
N GLY A 700 7.05 9.54 -25.83
CA GLY A 700 5.87 9.30 -25.00
C GLY A 700 4.54 9.72 -25.62
N GLU A 701 4.54 10.37 -26.78
CA GLU A 701 3.33 10.84 -27.47
C GLU A 701 2.86 9.86 -28.55
N TRP A 702 1.54 9.81 -28.78
CA TRP A 702 0.91 8.98 -29.81
C TRP A 702 0.78 9.72 -31.16
N TYR A 703 1.15 9.04 -32.25
CA TYR A 703 1.04 9.54 -33.62
C TYR A 703 0.40 8.51 -34.53
N ASN A 704 -0.14 8.93 -35.69
CA ASN A 704 -0.51 7.99 -36.75
C ASN A 704 0.74 7.18 -37.16
N ALA A 705 0.61 5.85 -37.23
CA ALA A 705 1.73 4.92 -37.40
C ALA A 705 2.26 4.86 -38.84
N VAL A 706 2.75 6.00 -39.33
CA VAL A 706 3.46 6.12 -40.60
C VAL A 706 4.96 5.87 -40.37
N PRO A 707 5.62 4.99 -41.15
CA PRO A 707 7.05 4.72 -40.98
C PRO A 707 7.92 5.98 -41.09
N PRO A 708 9.07 6.04 -40.38
CA PRO A 708 9.63 4.98 -39.53
C PRO A 708 8.97 4.92 -38.15
N LEU A 709 8.90 3.71 -37.56
CA LEU A 709 8.27 3.49 -36.25
C LEU A 709 9.27 3.38 -35.08
N ALA A 710 10.53 3.00 -35.33
CA ALA A 710 11.53 2.79 -34.28
C ALA A 710 12.32 4.06 -33.96
N ARG A 711 13.04 4.63 -34.94
CA ARG A 711 13.86 5.85 -34.81
C ARG A 711 13.88 6.64 -36.12
N GLU A 712 14.29 7.90 -36.06
CA GLU A 712 14.20 8.86 -37.17
C GLU A 712 14.88 8.41 -38.49
N TYR A 713 15.91 7.57 -38.39
CA TYR A 713 16.71 7.13 -39.54
C TYR A 713 16.54 5.65 -39.88
N THR A 714 15.57 4.96 -39.26
CA THR A 714 15.31 3.54 -39.55
C THR A 714 14.33 3.39 -40.72
N GLY A 715 14.15 2.15 -41.17
CA GLY A 715 13.30 1.76 -42.29
C GLY A 715 11.96 1.17 -41.86
N LEU A 716 11.46 0.27 -42.70
CA LEU A 716 10.24 -0.50 -42.50
C LEU A 716 10.48 -1.63 -41.51
N THR A 717 9.57 -1.80 -40.53
CA THR A 717 9.60 -2.85 -39.52
C THR A 717 8.41 -3.82 -39.73
N PRO A 718 8.49 -5.09 -39.27
CA PRO A 718 7.32 -5.97 -39.21
C PRO A 718 6.12 -5.32 -38.50
N ALA A 719 6.36 -4.42 -37.53
CA ALA A 719 5.30 -3.72 -36.80
C ALA A 719 4.38 -2.86 -37.71
N ASP A 720 4.89 -2.34 -38.83
CA ASP A 720 4.13 -1.51 -39.78
C ASP A 720 2.95 -2.27 -40.38
N TYR A 721 3.19 -3.51 -40.82
CA TYR A 721 2.16 -4.34 -41.45
C TYR A 721 1.45 -5.25 -40.45
N PHE A 722 2.04 -5.50 -39.29
CA PHE A 722 1.31 -6.03 -38.15
C PHE A 722 0.12 -5.13 -37.80
N GLY A 723 0.36 -3.84 -37.48
CA GLY A 723 -0.70 -2.96 -37.02
C GLY A 723 -1.78 -2.71 -38.06
N ARG A 724 -1.42 -2.54 -39.33
CA ARG A 724 -2.39 -2.43 -40.44
C ARG A 724 -3.28 -3.66 -40.54
N THR A 725 -2.69 -4.86 -40.43
CA THR A 725 -3.45 -6.12 -40.51
C THR A 725 -4.34 -6.31 -39.30
N MET A 726 -3.88 -5.93 -38.10
CA MET A 726 -4.70 -5.93 -36.89
C MET A 726 -5.89 -5.00 -37.03
N VAL A 727 -5.69 -3.75 -37.45
CA VAL A 727 -6.76 -2.76 -37.63
C VAL A 727 -7.76 -3.16 -38.72
N ALA A 728 -7.31 -3.80 -39.80
CA ALA A 728 -8.19 -4.35 -40.82
C ALA A 728 -9.03 -5.54 -40.32
N SER A 729 -8.52 -6.28 -39.33
CA SER A 729 -9.18 -7.48 -38.79
C SER A 729 -10.07 -7.20 -37.57
N LEU A 730 -9.84 -6.08 -36.88
CA LEU A 730 -10.59 -5.69 -35.67
C LEU A 730 -11.75 -4.74 -36.01
N PRO A 731 -12.97 -4.97 -35.46
CA PRO A 731 -14.11 -4.11 -35.70
C PRO A 731 -13.91 -2.71 -35.11
N ALA A 732 -14.44 -1.67 -35.78
CA ALA A 732 -14.54 -0.34 -35.18
C ALA A 732 -15.41 -0.40 -33.90
N PRO A 733 -15.09 0.38 -32.85
CA PRO A 733 -14.11 1.47 -32.80
C PRO A 733 -12.67 1.05 -32.41
N LYS A 734 -12.33 -0.24 -32.40
CA LYS A 734 -11.02 -0.71 -31.90
C LYS A 734 -9.83 -0.07 -32.61
N ARG A 735 -8.89 0.40 -31.80
CA ARG A 735 -7.62 1.02 -32.19
C ARG A 735 -6.45 0.11 -31.84
N VAL A 736 -5.36 0.25 -32.58
CA VAL A 736 -4.12 -0.52 -32.37
C VAL A 736 -2.97 0.44 -32.17
N GLY A 737 -2.24 0.29 -31.07
CA GLY A 737 -1.04 1.05 -30.75
C GLY A 737 0.19 0.15 -30.78
N VAL A 738 1.32 0.65 -31.28
CA VAL A 738 2.62 -0.05 -31.16
C VAL A 738 3.65 0.82 -30.48
N ILE A 739 4.50 0.19 -29.67
CA ILE A 739 5.69 0.80 -29.07
C ILE A 739 6.89 -0.01 -29.55
N ASN A 740 7.78 0.61 -30.34
CA ASN A 740 8.92 -0.10 -30.92
C ASN A 740 10.25 0.34 -30.29
N VAL A 741 10.88 -0.57 -29.54
CA VAL A 741 12.21 -0.40 -28.95
C VAL A 741 13.11 -1.51 -29.44
N ALA A 742 13.97 -1.18 -30.41
CA ALA A 742 14.87 -2.14 -31.02
C ALA A 742 16.23 -1.50 -31.31
N VAL A 743 17.29 -2.31 -31.27
CA VAL A 743 18.67 -1.87 -31.50
C VAL A 743 19.39 -2.84 -32.44
N GLY A 744 19.76 -2.36 -33.62
CA GLY A 744 20.49 -3.15 -34.62
C GLY A 744 21.76 -3.81 -34.06
N GLY A 745 21.95 -5.11 -34.38
CA GLY A 745 23.13 -5.89 -34.01
C GLY A 745 23.34 -6.13 -32.51
N CYS A 746 22.32 -5.88 -31.68
CA CYS A 746 22.40 -6.17 -30.24
C CYS A 746 22.10 -7.63 -29.92
N ARG A 747 22.65 -8.12 -28.82
CA ARG A 747 22.22 -9.39 -28.22
C ARG A 747 21.09 -9.17 -27.23
N ILE A 748 20.32 -10.22 -26.91
CA ILE A 748 19.19 -10.16 -25.95
C ILE A 748 19.58 -9.61 -24.57
N GLU A 749 20.84 -9.78 -24.17
CA GLU A 749 21.41 -9.25 -22.91
C GLU A 749 21.24 -7.73 -22.76
N LEU A 750 21.09 -6.98 -23.86
CA LEU A 750 20.80 -5.55 -23.83
C LEU A 750 19.42 -5.23 -23.24
N PHE A 751 18.47 -6.15 -23.34
CA PHE A 751 17.13 -6.03 -22.76
C PHE A 751 17.03 -6.64 -21.36
N ASN A 752 18.13 -7.14 -20.80
CA ASN A 752 18.16 -7.62 -19.42
C ASN A 752 18.83 -6.57 -18.51
N PRO A 753 18.10 -5.95 -17.55
CA PRO A 753 18.66 -4.94 -16.64
C PRO A 753 19.92 -5.39 -15.89
N ASP A 754 20.02 -6.68 -15.56
CA ASP A 754 21.11 -7.24 -14.76
C ASP A 754 22.40 -7.37 -15.57
N SER A 755 22.31 -7.47 -16.90
CA SER A 755 23.46 -7.57 -17.81
C SER A 755 23.65 -6.35 -18.71
N CYS A 756 22.68 -5.43 -18.79
CA CYS A 756 22.64 -4.35 -19.78
C CYS A 756 23.89 -3.46 -19.72
N ALA A 757 24.25 -2.94 -18.55
CA ALA A 757 25.41 -2.06 -18.39
C ALA A 757 26.73 -2.75 -18.78
N THR A 758 26.93 -3.99 -18.32
CA THR A 758 28.11 -4.81 -18.65
C THR A 758 28.15 -5.13 -20.14
N HIS A 759 27.00 -5.46 -20.73
CA HIS A 759 26.89 -5.74 -22.15
C HIS A 759 27.27 -4.50 -22.95
N ILE A 760 26.65 -3.33 -22.68
CA ILE A 760 26.95 -2.05 -23.33
C ILE A 760 28.44 -1.72 -23.25
N ALA A 761 29.09 -1.90 -22.10
CA ALA A 761 30.51 -1.61 -21.94
C ALA A 761 31.40 -2.36 -22.96
N SER A 762 31.05 -3.61 -23.28
CA SER A 762 31.76 -4.45 -24.24
C SER A 762 31.45 -4.17 -25.73
N GLN A 763 30.43 -3.36 -26.02
CA GLN A 763 29.97 -3.13 -27.39
C GLN A 763 30.77 -2.06 -28.16
N PRO A 764 30.77 -2.11 -29.51
CA PRO A 764 31.39 -1.08 -30.35
C PRO A 764 30.71 0.28 -30.20
N GLY A 765 31.45 1.35 -30.52
CA GLY A 765 30.99 2.73 -30.34
C GLY A 765 29.70 3.09 -31.08
N TRP A 766 29.46 2.49 -32.25
CA TRP A 766 28.23 2.72 -33.01
C TRP A 766 26.98 2.20 -32.26
N LEU A 767 27.07 1.02 -31.62
CA LEU A 767 25.97 0.44 -30.85
C LEU A 767 25.73 1.25 -29.58
N LYS A 768 26.79 1.63 -28.86
CA LYS A 768 26.72 2.56 -27.72
C LYS A 768 26.00 3.86 -28.10
N GLY A 769 26.31 4.41 -29.27
CA GLY A 769 25.64 5.59 -29.81
C GLY A 769 24.14 5.39 -30.05
N MET A 770 23.73 4.22 -30.53
CA MET A 770 22.32 3.88 -30.72
C MET A 770 21.56 3.75 -29.39
N VAL A 771 22.18 3.06 -28.42
CA VAL A 771 21.60 2.77 -27.11
C VAL A 771 21.43 4.02 -26.26
N LYS A 772 22.25 5.05 -26.48
CA LYS A 772 22.12 6.36 -25.83
C LYS A 772 20.77 7.05 -26.09
N ALA A 773 20.13 6.79 -27.23
CA ALA A 773 18.78 7.33 -27.51
C ALA A 773 17.72 6.78 -26.53
N TYR A 774 18.02 5.64 -25.91
CA TYR A 774 17.21 4.96 -24.91
C TYR A 774 17.79 5.12 -23.48
N ASP A 775 18.54 6.20 -23.23
CA ASP A 775 19.20 6.51 -21.94
C ASP A 775 20.04 5.35 -21.40
N ASP A 776 20.75 4.68 -22.31
CA ASP A 776 21.59 3.51 -22.02
C ASP A 776 20.84 2.31 -21.40
N ASN A 777 19.51 2.24 -21.55
CA ASN A 777 18.70 1.12 -21.07
C ASN A 777 17.40 0.91 -21.88
N PRO A 778 17.46 0.15 -23.00
CA PRO A 778 16.31 -0.11 -23.84
C PRO A 778 15.15 -0.82 -23.12
N TYR A 779 15.44 -1.74 -22.19
CA TYR A 779 14.41 -2.39 -21.38
C TYR A 779 13.63 -1.37 -20.55
N ARG A 780 14.34 -0.53 -19.80
CA ARG A 780 13.73 0.51 -18.99
C ARG A 780 12.90 1.45 -19.84
N ARG A 781 13.40 1.86 -21.01
CA ARG A 781 12.61 2.68 -21.95
C ARG A 781 11.32 1.99 -22.38
N LEU A 782 11.38 0.69 -22.73
CA LEU A 782 10.19 -0.07 -23.10
C LEU A 782 9.16 -0.11 -21.97
N VAL A 783 9.60 -0.36 -20.73
CA VAL A 783 8.73 -0.35 -19.54
C VAL A 783 8.14 1.04 -19.29
N GLU A 784 8.93 2.11 -19.43
CA GLU A 784 8.46 3.49 -19.29
C GLU A 784 7.34 3.83 -20.29
N MET A 785 7.53 3.50 -21.56
CA MET A 785 6.53 3.75 -22.62
C MET A 785 5.31 2.85 -22.45
N ALA A 786 5.49 1.59 -22.04
CA ALA A 786 4.40 0.67 -21.77
C ALA A 786 3.50 1.18 -20.62
N ARG A 787 4.09 1.75 -19.56
CA ARG A 787 3.33 2.39 -18.47
C ARG A 787 2.55 3.61 -18.91
N GLU A 788 3.10 4.42 -19.82
CA GLU A 788 2.38 5.54 -20.42
C GLU A 788 1.21 5.02 -21.28
N ALA A 789 1.44 3.97 -22.05
CA ALA A 789 0.40 3.35 -22.86
C ALA A 789 -0.74 2.75 -22.03
N GLN A 790 -0.45 2.18 -20.85
CA GLN A 790 -1.46 1.70 -19.89
C GLN A 790 -2.38 2.81 -19.35
N ARG A 791 -2.06 4.09 -19.56
CA ARG A 791 -2.96 5.23 -19.26
C ARG A 791 -3.99 5.48 -20.36
N SER A 792 -3.72 4.99 -21.57
CA SER A 792 -4.52 5.25 -22.77
C SER A 792 -5.26 4.00 -23.25
N GLY A 793 -4.68 2.80 -23.08
CA GLY A 793 -5.20 1.54 -23.62
C GLY A 793 -4.66 0.32 -22.89
N VAL A 794 -4.93 -0.87 -23.44
CA VAL A 794 -4.62 -2.16 -22.82
C VAL A 794 -3.50 -2.85 -23.60
N ILE A 795 -2.44 -3.29 -22.91
CA ILE A 795 -1.37 -4.09 -23.54
C ILE A 795 -1.93 -5.48 -23.85
N LYS A 796 -1.94 -5.85 -25.14
CA LYS A 796 -2.57 -7.09 -25.65
C LYS A 796 -1.57 -8.09 -26.26
N GLY A 797 -0.28 -7.78 -26.24
CA GLY A 797 0.74 -8.73 -26.68
C GLY A 797 2.11 -8.13 -26.87
N ILE A 798 3.08 -9.02 -27.06
CA ILE A 798 4.49 -8.70 -27.25
C ILE A 798 4.96 -9.31 -28.58
N LEU A 799 5.65 -8.51 -29.39
CA LEU A 799 6.26 -8.88 -30.65
C LEU A 799 7.78 -8.90 -30.48
N LEU A 800 8.38 -10.07 -30.62
CA LEU A 800 9.83 -10.25 -30.47
C LEU A 800 10.47 -10.64 -31.81
N HIS A 801 11.46 -9.88 -32.26
CA HIS A 801 12.28 -10.31 -33.39
C HIS A 801 13.77 -10.14 -33.06
N GLN A 802 14.32 -11.20 -32.43
CA GLN A 802 15.66 -11.23 -31.88
C GLN A 802 16.28 -12.61 -32.11
N GLY A 803 17.58 -12.68 -32.42
CA GLY A 803 18.26 -13.97 -32.53
C GLY A 803 19.59 -13.97 -33.27
N GLU A 804 19.73 -13.21 -34.38
CA GLU A 804 20.97 -13.15 -35.20
C GLU A 804 22.25 -13.04 -34.37
N SER A 805 22.34 -12.06 -33.46
CA SER A 805 23.55 -11.83 -32.64
C SER A 805 23.76 -12.86 -31.51
N ASN A 806 22.76 -13.71 -31.28
CA ASN A 806 22.75 -14.80 -30.31
C ASN A 806 22.84 -16.19 -30.97
N THR A 807 23.06 -16.27 -32.29
CA THR A 807 23.15 -17.56 -33.00
C THR A 807 24.16 -18.50 -32.32
N GLY A 808 23.70 -19.69 -31.94
CA GLY A 808 24.50 -20.70 -31.23
C GLY A 808 24.55 -20.55 -29.71
N ASP A 809 23.81 -19.61 -29.11
CA ASP A 809 23.67 -19.47 -27.65
C ASP A 809 22.61 -20.43 -27.10
N PRO A 810 22.99 -21.50 -26.37
CA PRO A 810 22.04 -22.49 -25.87
C PRO A 810 21.12 -21.95 -24.77
N MET A 811 21.46 -20.80 -24.17
CA MET A 811 20.67 -20.17 -23.11
C MET A 811 19.68 -19.14 -23.63
N TRP A 812 19.62 -18.90 -24.95
CA TRP A 812 18.81 -17.83 -25.52
C TRP A 812 17.33 -17.95 -25.17
N THR A 813 16.75 -19.15 -25.30
CA THR A 813 15.34 -19.43 -24.98
C THR A 813 15.01 -19.09 -23.52
N ALA A 814 15.88 -19.47 -22.58
CA ALA A 814 15.73 -19.14 -21.15
C ALA A 814 15.88 -17.63 -20.88
N LYS A 815 16.74 -16.93 -21.62
CA LYS A 815 16.88 -15.46 -21.52
C LYS A 815 15.62 -14.74 -21.98
N VAL A 816 14.97 -15.24 -23.05
CA VAL A 816 13.69 -14.68 -23.53
C VAL A 816 12.56 -14.94 -22.55
N GLU A 817 12.46 -16.15 -21.99
CA GLU A 817 11.50 -16.48 -20.94
C GLU A 817 11.66 -15.55 -19.73
N ASN A 818 12.91 -15.34 -19.27
CA ASN A 818 13.19 -14.42 -18.18
C ASN A 818 12.75 -12.99 -18.50
N LEU A 819 13.07 -12.48 -19.70
CA LEU A 819 12.66 -11.15 -20.14
C LEU A 819 11.13 -11.01 -20.20
N TYR A 820 10.42 -12.00 -20.75
CA TYR A 820 8.96 -12.01 -20.82
C TYR A 820 8.34 -11.97 -19.42
N ASN A 821 8.76 -12.87 -18.52
CA ASN A 821 8.28 -12.92 -17.15
C ASN A 821 8.56 -11.61 -16.40
N ARG A 822 9.70 -10.97 -16.67
CA ARG A 822 10.05 -9.67 -16.08
C ARG A 822 9.16 -8.54 -16.59
N LEU A 823 8.88 -8.50 -17.90
CA LEU A 823 7.94 -7.52 -18.47
C LEU A 823 6.55 -7.68 -17.86
N LEU A 824 6.06 -8.91 -17.71
CA LEU A 824 4.78 -9.16 -17.06
C LEU A 824 4.77 -8.67 -15.61
N ALA A 825 5.83 -8.95 -14.84
CA ALA A 825 5.95 -8.51 -13.46
C ALA A 825 6.05 -6.97 -13.33
N ASP A 826 6.93 -6.33 -14.11
CA ASP A 826 7.20 -4.89 -14.01
C ASP A 826 6.04 -4.02 -14.50
N LEU A 827 5.16 -4.58 -15.34
CA LEU A 827 3.96 -3.95 -15.91
C LEU A 827 2.64 -4.46 -15.30
N ASN A 828 2.71 -5.42 -14.38
CA ASN A 828 1.55 -6.07 -13.76
C ASN A 828 0.54 -6.61 -14.80
N LEU A 829 1.04 -7.44 -15.73
CA LEU A 829 0.26 -8.02 -16.83
C LEU A 829 -0.04 -9.50 -16.56
N ASP A 830 -1.22 -9.95 -17.00
CA ASP A 830 -1.62 -11.35 -16.93
C ASP A 830 -0.98 -12.16 -18.06
N PRO A 831 -0.17 -13.22 -17.76
CA PRO A 831 0.41 -14.09 -18.78
C PRO A 831 -0.62 -14.75 -19.70
N ALA A 832 -1.87 -14.96 -19.24
CA ALA A 832 -2.93 -15.53 -20.08
C ALA A 832 -3.46 -14.55 -21.13
N GLU A 833 -3.39 -13.24 -20.85
CA GLU A 833 -3.95 -12.18 -21.71
C GLU A 833 -2.90 -11.51 -22.61
N VAL A 834 -1.60 -11.71 -22.34
CA VAL A 834 -0.50 -11.05 -23.03
C VAL A 834 0.43 -12.07 -23.69
N PRO A 835 0.06 -12.59 -24.88
CA PRO A 835 0.90 -13.53 -25.61
C PRO A 835 2.20 -12.90 -26.12
N LEU A 836 3.22 -13.75 -26.30
CA LEU A 836 4.45 -13.41 -27.01
C LEU A 836 4.48 -14.07 -28.39
N VAL A 837 4.58 -13.27 -29.45
CA VAL A 837 4.80 -13.78 -30.81
C VAL A 837 6.22 -13.45 -31.22
N ALA A 838 7.01 -14.49 -31.51
CA ALA A 838 8.39 -14.36 -31.97
C ALA A 838 8.52 -14.66 -33.47
N GLY A 839 9.42 -13.99 -34.18
CA GLY A 839 9.66 -14.27 -35.60
C GLY A 839 10.97 -15.01 -35.85
N GLU A 840 10.94 -15.94 -36.80
CA GLU A 840 12.14 -16.58 -37.33
C GLU A 840 13.06 -15.58 -38.02
N MET A 841 14.37 -15.79 -37.89
CA MET A 841 15.40 -15.10 -38.67
C MET A 841 15.24 -15.46 -40.16
N LEU A 842 15.90 -14.71 -41.04
CA LEU A 842 15.86 -14.95 -42.48
C LEU A 842 16.12 -16.43 -42.81
N SER A 843 15.23 -17.03 -43.60
CA SER A 843 15.28 -18.46 -43.90
C SER A 843 16.49 -18.82 -44.77
N ALA A 844 16.96 -20.07 -44.68
CA ALA A 844 18.05 -20.56 -45.51
C ALA A 844 17.73 -20.49 -47.02
N GLU A 845 16.45 -20.69 -47.39
CA GLU A 845 15.96 -20.60 -48.77
C GLU A 845 16.15 -19.21 -49.37
N GLU A 846 16.08 -18.17 -48.53
CA GLU A 846 16.25 -16.76 -48.90
C GLU A 846 17.69 -16.25 -48.61
N GLY A 847 18.65 -17.17 -48.40
CA GLY A 847 20.06 -16.85 -48.18
C GLY A 847 20.41 -16.45 -46.75
N GLY A 848 19.58 -16.79 -45.77
CA GLY A 848 19.76 -16.45 -44.36
C GLY A 848 21.00 -17.05 -43.71
N LEU A 849 21.93 -16.19 -43.27
CA LEU A 849 23.16 -16.58 -42.57
C LEU A 849 22.91 -17.08 -41.14
N CYS A 850 21.82 -16.61 -40.52
CA CYS A 850 21.44 -16.96 -39.16
C CYS A 850 20.28 -17.97 -39.11
N ALA A 851 19.98 -18.66 -40.21
CA ALA A 851 18.83 -19.57 -40.30
C ALA A 851 18.86 -20.70 -39.26
N ALA A 852 20.05 -21.14 -38.83
CA ALA A 852 20.21 -22.14 -37.77
C ALA A 852 19.61 -21.69 -36.42
N MET A 853 19.50 -20.37 -36.19
CA MET A 853 18.85 -19.81 -34.99
C MET A 853 17.36 -20.16 -34.91
N ASN A 854 16.71 -20.43 -36.06
CA ASN A 854 15.29 -20.74 -36.11
C ASN A 854 14.97 -22.03 -35.35
N GLU A 855 15.91 -22.97 -35.24
CA GLU A 855 15.75 -24.14 -34.37
C GLU A 855 15.54 -23.73 -32.91
N SER A 856 16.28 -22.74 -32.41
CA SER A 856 16.11 -22.21 -31.06
C SER A 856 14.83 -21.38 -30.92
N VAL A 857 14.53 -20.50 -31.89
CA VAL A 857 13.30 -19.68 -31.88
C VAL A 857 12.06 -20.56 -31.80
N ASN A 858 12.03 -21.66 -32.56
CA ASN A 858 10.92 -22.61 -32.60
C ASN A 858 10.72 -23.39 -31.28
N THR A 859 11.66 -23.32 -30.33
CA THR A 859 11.48 -23.91 -28.98
C THR A 859 10.78 -22.98 -28.00
N LEU A 860 10.59 -21.69 -28.29
CA LEU A 860 9.98 -20.75 -27.35
C LEU A 860 8.60 -21.19 -26.80
N PRO A 861 7.67 -21.75 -27.60
CA PRO A 861 6.39 -22.24 -27.08
C PRO A 861 6.51 -23.37 -26.05
N SER A 862 7.66 -24.04 -25.95
CA SER A 862 7.90 -25.08 -24.93
C SER A 862 8.25 -24.52 -23.54
N VAL A 863 8.68 -23.25 -23.46
CA VAL A 863 9.05 -22.58 -22.21
C VAL A 863 8.10 -21.42 -21.86
N ILE A 864 7.44 -20.80 -22.85
CA ILE A 864 6.44 -19.75 -22.64
C ILE A 864 5.08 -20.31 -23.12
N PRO A 865 4.15 -20.66 -22.20
CA PRO A 865 2.90 -21.32 -22.56
C PRO A 865 2.01 -20.52 -23.53
N ASN A 866 2.03 -19.18 -23.45
CA ASN A 866 1.24 -18.29 -24.31
C ASN A 866 2.12 -17.66 -25.41
N CYS A 867 2.78 -18.51 -26.20
CA CYS A 867 3.72 -18.09 -27.24
C CYS A 867 3.48 -18.76 -28.58
N ALA A 868 3.66 -18.00 -29.67
CA ALA A 868 3.69 -18.53 -31.03
C ALA A 868 4.93 -18.03 -31.78
N VAL A 869 5.30 -18.77 -32.84
CA VAL A 869 6.41 -18.42 -33.73
C VAL A 869 5.90 -18.17 -35.14
N VAL A 870 6.39 -17.09 -35.75
CA VAL A 870 6.09 -16.69 -37.12
C VAL A 870 7.18 -17.21 -38.04
N SER A 871 6.78 -18.05 -38.99
CA SER A 871 7.70 -18.59 -39.99
C SER A 871 8.19 -17.52 -40.97
N SER A 872 9.48 -17.54 -41.28
CA SER A 872 10.10 -16.66 -42.28
C SER A 872 10.15 -17.28 -43.69
N ALA A 873 9.63 -18.50 -43.87
CA ALA A 873 9.62 -19.19 -45.17
C ALA A 873 8.85 -18.38 -46.22
N GLY A 874 9.48 -18.12 -47.37
CA GLY A 874 8.94 -17.28 -48.45
C GLY A 874 8.91 -15.76 -48.17
N CYS A 875 9.46 -15.30 -47.05
CA CYS A 875 9.68 -13.86 -46.80
C CYS A 875 10.99 -13.42 -47.47
N LYS A 876 10.88 -12.63 -48.55
CA LYS A 876 12.03 -12.23 -49.39
C LYS A 876 13.19 -11.60 -48.62
N GLY A 877 14.38 -12.20 -48.76
CA GLY A 877 15.63 -11.76 -48.12
C GLY A 877 16.38 -10.64 -48.84
N ALA A 878 17.05 -9.79 -48.07
CA ALA A 878 17.99 -8.81 -48.60
C ALA A 878 19.33 -9.48 -48.97
N PRO A 879 20.12 -8.90 -49.89
CA PRO A 879 21.38 -9.50 -50.34
C PRO A 879 22.45 -9.68 -49.25
N ASP A 880 22.30 -9.06 -48.08
CA ASP A 880 23.22 -9.20 -46.95
C ASP A 880 23.04 -10.51 -46.16
N GLY A 881 21.98 -11.29 -46.45
CA GLY A 881 21.69 -12.56 -45.80
C GLY A 881 21.27 -12.43 -44.32
N LEU A 882 21.00 -11.23 -43.82
CA LEU A 882 20.59 -10.97 -42.44
C LEU A 882 19.19 -10.35 -42.37
N HIS A 883 18.87 -9.44 -43.28
CA HIS A 883 17.65 -8.66 -43.23
C HIS A 883 16.63 -9.08 -44.27
N PHE A 884 15.36 -8.74 -44.02
CA PHE A 884 14.31 -8.87 -45.03
C PHE A 884 14.30 -7.66 -45.98
N THR A 885 13.81 -7.87 -47.20
CA THR A 885 13.42 -6.76 -48.08
C THR A 885 12.15 -6.07 -47.57
N ALA A 886 11.76 -4.93 -48.14
CA ALA A 886 10.48 -4.29 -47.83
C ALA A 886 9.31 -5.28 -48.02
N ASP A 887 9.29 -6.05 -49.11
CA ASP A 887 8.30 -7.12 -49.33
C ASP A 887 8.31 -8.19 -48.23
N GLY A 888 9.50 -8.62 -47.81
CA GLY A 888 9.67 -9.59 -46.73
C GLY A 888 9.12 -9.07 -45.39
N TYR A 889 9.40 -7.83 -45.01
CA TYR A 889 8.86 -7.22 -43.78
C TYR A 889 7.34 -7.09 -43.80
N ARG A 890 6.74 -6.74 -44.95
CA ARG A 890 5.28 -6.68 -45.12
C ARG A 890 4.65 -8.03 -44.84
N GLU A 891 5.19 -9.07 -45.47
CA GLU A 891 4.68 -10.42 -45.33
C GLU A 891 4.86 -10.93 -43.89
N LEU A 892 6.03 -10.73 -43.31
CA LEU A 892 6.30 -11.12 -41.94
C LEU A 892 5.36 -10.40 -40.95
N GLY A 893 5.13 -9.10 -41.13
CA GLY A 893 4.20 -8.30 -40.32
C GLY A 893 2.76 -8.82 -40.38
N ARG A 894 2.26 -9.20 -41.56
CA ARG A 894 0.93 -9.84 -41.69
C ARG A 894 0.85 -11.15 -40.93
N ARG A 895 1.92 -11.97 -40.96
CA ARG A 895 1.96 -13.24 -40.24
C ARG A 895 2.02 -13.06 -38.72
N TYR A 896 2.76 -12.06 -38.23
CA TYR A 896 2.70 -11.66 -36.82
C TYR A 896 1.26 -11.34 -36.39
N ALA A 897 0.52 -10.57 -37.19
CA ALA A 897 -0.86 -10.24 -36.88
C ALA A 897 -1.76 -11.49 -36.89
N ALA A 898 -1.57 -12.38 -37.86
CA ALA A 898 -2.33 -13.63 -37.95
C ALA A 898 -2.11 -14.53 -36.72
N GLU A 899 -0.88 -14.71 -36.25
CA GLU A 899 -0.62 -15.49 -35.02
C GLU A 899 -1.15 -14.78 -33.77
N MET A 900 -0.96 -13.47 -33.66
CA MET A 900 -1.50 -12.69 -32.55
C MET A 900 -3.03 -12.79 -32.45
N LEU A 901 -3.74 -12.71 -33.58
CA LEU A 901 -5.20 -12.88 -33.65
C LEU A 901 -5.68 -14.30 -33.32
N LYS A 902 -4.81 -15.33 -33.42
CA LYS A 902 -5.16 -16.69 -32.97
C LYS A 902 -5.06 -16.82 -31.45
N LEU A 903 -4.09 -16.13 -30.84
CA LEU A 903 -3.82 -16.18 -29.40
C LEU A 903 -4.74 -15.25 -28.59
N THR A 904 -5.30 -14.22 -29.21
CA THR A 904 -6.12 -13.18 -28.53
C THR A 904 -7.63 -13.35 -28.72
N LYS A 905 -8.08 -14.57 -29.07
CA LYS A 905 -9.47 -14.90 -29.40
C LYS A 905 -10.36 -15.25 -28.22
#